data_AF-A0A0M9FM05-F1
#
_entry.id   AF-A0A0M9FM05-F1
#
_cell.length_a   1.000
_cell.length_b   1.000
_cell.length_c   1.000
_cell.angle_alpha   90.00
_cell.angle_beta   90.00
_cell.angle_gamma   90.00
#
_symmetry.space_group_name_H-M   'P 1'
#
loop_
_entity.id
_entity.type
_entity.pdbx_description
1 polymer ?
#
loop_
_entity_poly.entity_id
_entity_poly.type
_entity_poly.pdbx_seq_one_letter_code
_entity_poly.pdbx_strand_id
1 'polypeptide(L)'
;MADKKVVSPEEKLVEARKHVDELVQKGLVALDEFRKLGQEEVDYIVAKASVAALDKHGELAMHAFEETKRGVFEDKATKNLFACEHVVNNMRHTKTVGVIEEDEVTGLTLIAEPVGVVCGITPTTNPTSTAIFKSLIALKTRNPIVFAFHPSAQESSAHAARVVYEAAVAAGAPENCIQWVTKPSMEATSELMKHDGIATILATGGNAMVRAAYSCGKPALGVGAGNVPAYIEKSANIRQAAHDIVMSKSFDNGMVCASEQAVIIDKEVYDEFVAEFKSYKTYFVNKKEKALLEEYCFGVKANSKNCAEGKLNADIVGRPAAWIAEQAGFSVPEGTNILAAEVAEIGEKEPLTREKLSPVIAVLKVDGRAEGLEAARQMVEFHGLGHSAAIHTEDAELAKEFGTIVRAIRVIWNSPSTFGGIGDVYNAFLPSLTLGCGSYGRNSISDNVSAMNLLNIKKVGRRRNNMQWFKVPSKTYFERDSIQYLQKCRDVERVMIVTDRAMVELGFLDRIIEQLDLRRNKVVYQIFSDVEPDPDITTVYKGTELMRTFKPDTIIALGGGSPMDAAKVMWLFYEQPTVDFHDLVQKFMDIRKRAFKFPELGKKSKFIAIPTTSGTGSEVTPFAVISDKANNRKYPIADYSLTPTVAIVDPALVLTVPAHVTADTGMDVLTHATEAYVSTVANDFTDGLALQAIKLVFENLESSVKNADFVSREKMHNASTMAGMAFANAFLGISHSMAHKIGGRFHTVHGRTNAILLPYVIRYNGTRPAKTATWPKYNYYKADEKYQDIARLLGLPCSTPEEAVAAYAQAVYDLGERIGIQMNLKAQGIDEKELKEHSRELALLAYEDQCTPANPRLAMVDHMQEIIEDAYYGYKERPGRIK
;
A
#
# COMPACT_ATOMS: atom_id res chain seq x y z
N MET A 1 34.11 -51.26 37.71
CA MET A 1 32.94 -50.37 37.62
C MET A 1 33.38 -49.03 38.19
N ALA A 2 33.65 -48.05 37.32
CA ALA A 2 33.99 -46.70 37.77
C ALA A 2 32.68 -45.94 38.01
N ASP A 3 32.55 -45.35 39.20
CA ASP A 3 31.42 -44.52 39.62
C ASP A 3 31.13 -43.41 38.59
N LYS A 4 29.99 -43.49 37.91
CA LYS A 4 29.44 -42.36 37.15
C LYS A 4 28.99 -41.31 38.15
N LYS A 5 29.85 -40.32 38.39
CA LYS A 5 29.53 -39.10 39.13
C LYS A 5 28.28 -38.47 38.51
N VAL A 6 27.17 -38.44 39.24
CA VAL A 6 25.90 -37.84 38.78
C VAL A 6 26.06 -36.32 38.86
N VAL A 7 26.25 -35.69 37.69
CA VAL A 7 26.36 -34.24 37.52
C VAL A 7 25.01 -33.59 37.87
N SER A 8 25.02 -32.53 38.69
CA SER A 8 23.80 -31.84 39.12
C SER A 8 23.10 -31.12 37.95
N PRO A 9 21.78 -30.85 38.03
CA PRO A 9 21.07 -30.07 37.01
C PRO A 9 21.68 -28.68 36.77
N GLU A 10 22.22 -28.04 37.82
CA GLU A 10 22.89 -26.74 37.73
C GLU A 10 24.22 -26.84 36.98
N GLU A 11 25.02 -27.88 37.27
CA GLU A 11 26.29 -28.12 36.58
C GLU A 11 26.09 -28.40 35.08
N LYS A 12 25.03 -29.15 34.71
CA LYS A 12 24.66 -29.38 33.30
C LYS A 12 24.27 -28.09 32.58
N LEU A 13 23.53 -27.21 33.24
CA LEU A 13 23.13 -25.92 32.67
C LEU A 13 24.34 -25.01 32.46
N VAL A 14 25.28 -24.96 33.41
CA VAL A 14 26.52 -24.19 33.29
C VAL A 14 27.39 -24.70 32.14
N GLU A 15 27.55 -26.02 32.01
CA GLU A 15 28.31 -26.62 30.90
C GLU A 15 27.65 -26.30 29.54
N ALA A 16 26.32 -26.45 29.45
CA ALA A 16 25.56 -26.15 28.24
C ALA A 16 25.68 -24.67 27.83
N ARG A 17 25.55 -23.75 28.80
CA ARG A 17 25.68 -22.31 28.56
C ARG A 17 27.07 -21.96 28.04
N LYS A 18 28.12 -22.46 28.68
CA LYS A 18 29.51 -22.19 28.26
C LYS A 18 29.77 -22.71 26.84
N HIS A 19 29.36 -23.95 26.56
CA HIS A 19 29.51 -24.54 25.23
C HIS A 19 28.77 -23.75 24.15
N VAL A 20 27.53 -23.32 24.42
CA VAL A 20 26.73 -22.51 23.48
C VAL A 20 27.36 -21.14 23.25
N ASP A 21 27.79 -20.44 24.30
CA ASP A 21 28.42 -19.12 24.18
C ASP A 21 29.67 -19.21 23.30
N GLU A 22 30.55 -20.20 23.54
CA GLU A 22 31.76 -20.41 22.71
C GLU A 22 31.43 -20.57 21.22
N LEU A 23 30.37 -21.32 20.86
CA LEU A 23 29.94 -21.47 19.47
C LEU A 23 29.41 -20.16 18.88
N VAL A 24 28.59 -19.42 19.65
CA VAL A 24 28.00 -18.18 19.17
C VAL A 24 29.06 -17.09 19.02
N GLN A 25 30.03 -16.97 19.94
CA GLN A 25 31.14 -16.01 19.80
C GLN A 25 31.96 -16.27 18.53
N LYS A 26 32.28 -17.53 18.24
CA LYS A 26 32.93 -17.91 16.96
C LYS A 26 32.07 -17.56 15.76
N GLY A 27 30.76 -17.77 15.86
CA GLY A 27 29.80 -17.37 14.84
C GLY A 27 29.81 -15.86 14.59
N LEU A 28 29.87 -15.03 15.64
CA LEU A 28 29.94 -13.57 15.49
C LEU A 28 31.23 -13.12 14.77
N VAL A 29 32.37 -13.76 15.05
CA VAL A 29 33.62 -13.50 14.29
C VAL A 29 33.45 -13.90 12.82
N ALA A 30 32.87 -15.08 12.54
CA ALA A 30 32.60 -15.52 11.18
C ALA A 30 31.65 -14.57 10.42
N LEU A 31 30.66 -13.97 11.11
CA LEU A 31 29.73 -12.99 10.53
C LEU A 31 30.47 -11.74 10.03
N ASP A 32 31.44 -11.25 10.79
CA ASP A 32 32.21 -10.06 10.42
C ASP A 32 33.11 -10.31 9.21
N GLU A 33 33.69 -11.51 9.09
CA GLU A 33 34.42 -11.91 7.89
C GLU A 33 33.48 -12.10 6.69
N PHE A 34 32.31 -12.70 6.90
CA PHE A 34 31.31 -12.90 5.85
C PHE A 34 30.82 -11.59 5.22
N ARG A 35 30.73 -10.51 6.02
CA ARG A 35 30.33 -9.18 5.54
C ARG A 35 31.29 -8.60 4.50
N LYS A 36 32.53 -9.08 4.43
CA LYS A 36 33.56 -8.60 3.49
C LYS A 36 33.42 -9.23 2.10
N LEU A 37 32.72 -10.36 1.99
CA LEU A 37 32.59 -11.10 0.73
C LEU A 37 31.58 -10.44 -0.22
N GLY A 38 31.93 -10.42 -1.50
CA GLY A 38 31.08 -10.01 -2.61
C GLY A 38 30.08 -11.09 -3.05
N GLN A 39 29.18 -10.73 -3.98
CA GLN A 39 28.15 -11.66 -4.48
C GLN A 39 28.75 -12.90 -5.15
N GLU A 40 29.74 -12.72 -6.02
CA GLU A 40 30.34 -13.82 -6.78
C GLU A 40 31.09 -14.82 -5.88
N GLU A 41 31.78 -14.33 -4.86
CA GLU A 41 32.47 -15.17 -3.86
C GLU A 41 31.46 -16.01 -3.06
N VAL A 42 30.38 -15.39 -2.61
CA VAL A 42 29.29 -16.09 -1.90
C VAL A 42 28.64 -17.14 -2.79
N ASP A 43 28.38 -16.82 -4.05
CA ASP A 43 27.77 -17.74 -5.00
C ASP A 43 28.69 -18.93 -5.30
N TYR A 44 30.00 -18.69 -5.39
CA TYR A 44 31.00 -19.74 -5.54
C TYR A 44 31.05 -20.67 -4.32
N ILE A 45 31.06 -20.12 -3.11
CA ILE A 45 31.01 -20.87 -1.85
C ILE A 45 29.79 -21.79 -1.82
N VAL A 46 28.60 -21.25 -2.10
CA VAL A 46 27.34 -22.02 -2.11
C VAL A 46 27.37 -23.12 -3.16
N ALA A 47 27.88 -22.83 -4.36
CA ALA A 47 28.00 -23.82 -5.42
C ALA A 47 28.92 -24.98 -5.03
N LYS A 48 30.08 -24.70 -4.44
CA LYS A 48 31.04 -25.74 -4.00
C LYS A 48 30.50 -26.54 -2.82
N ALA A 49 29.88 -25.88 -1.85
CA ALA A 49 29.27 -26.53 -0.70
C ALA A 49 28.12 -27.46 -1.11
N SER A 50 27.31 -27.05 -2.09
CA SER A 50 26.24 -27.87 -2.66
C SER A 50 26.78 -29.08 -3.41
N VAL A 51 27.77 -28.90 -4.30
CA VAL A 51 28.38 -30.02 -5.05
C VAL A 51 28.98 -31.06 -4.11
N ALA A 52 29.67 -30.65 -3.05
CA ALA A 52 30.22 -31.60 -2.08
C ALA A 52 29.14 -32.43 -1.35
N ALA A 53 28.02 -31.79 -0.99
CA ALA A 53 26.89 -32.49 -0.40
C ALA A 53 26.16 -33.39 -1.41
N LEU A 54 26.10 -32.96 -2.67
CA LEU A 54 25.56 -33.72 -3.80
C LEU A 54 26.37 -34.99 -4.04
N ASP A 55 27.70 -34.90 -4.12
CA ASP A 55 28.59 -36.05 -4.34
C ASP A 55 28.46 -37.10 -3.23
N LYS A 56 28.12 -36.67 -2.01
CA LYS A 56 27.92 -37.52 -0.83
C LYS A 56 26.45 -37.82 -0.49
N HIS A 57 25.50 -37.48 -1.34
CA HIS A 57 24.06 -37.58 -1.04
C HIS A 57 23.64 -38.99 -0.56
N GLY A 58 24.17 -40.04 -1.19
CA GLY A 58 23.94 -41.44 -0.83
C GLY A 58 24.60 -41.84 0.49
N GLU A 59 25.87 -41.47 0.71
CA GLU A 59 26.59 -41.74 1.97
C GLU A 59 25.85 -41.12 3.17
N LEU A 60 25.43 -39.86 3.03
CA LEU A 60 24.68 -39.14 4.05
C LEU A 60 23.30 -39.78 4.29
N ALA A 61 22.62 -40.21 3.22
CA ALA A 61 21.33 -40.89 3.31
C ALA A 61 21.43 -42.23 4.04
N MET A 62 22.47 -43.03 3.74
CA MET A 62 22.72 -44.30 4.43
C MET A 62 22.99 -44.07 5.91
N HIS A 63 23.84 -43.08 6.25
CA HIS A 63 24.12 -42.76 7.65
C HIS A 63 22.85 -42.36 8.42
N ALA A 64 21.99 -41.53 7.82
CA ALA A 64 20.72 -41.17 8.43
C ALA A 64 19.77 -42.36 8.59
N PHE A 65 19.69 -43.25 7.59
CA PHE A 65 18.88 -44.46 7.65
C PHE A 65 19.38 -45.42 8.75
N GLU A 66 20.69 -45.62 8.84
CA GLU A 66 21.32 -46.50 9.84
C GLU A 66 21.22 -45.95 11.26
N GLU A 67 21.37 -44.65 11.46
CA GLU A 67 21.25 -44.02 12.78
C GLU A 67 19.80 -44.02 13.26
N THR A 68 18.88 -43.55 12.41
CA THR A 68 17.48 -43.36 12.81
C THR A 68 16.64 -44.63 12.75
N LYS A 69 17.04 -45.61 11.92
CA LYS A 69 16.27 -46.83 11.59
C LYS A 69 14.87 -46.54 11.02
N ARG A 70 14.71 -45.39 10.37
CA ARG A 70 13.44 -44.88 9.82
C ARG A 70 13.58 -44.51 8.35
N GLY A 71 12.51 -44.72 7.59
CA GLY A 71 12.41 -44.31 6.20
C GLY A 71 12.94 -45.35 5.21
N VAL A 72 13.34 -44.88 4.03
CA VAL A 72 13.88 -45.64 2.91
C VAL A 72 15.16 -44.96 2.44
N PHE A 73 16.22 -45.73 2.23
CA PHE A 73 17.54 -45.20 1.87
C PHE A 73 17.48 -44.37 0.58
N GLU A 74 16.88 -44.92 -0.48
CA GLU A 74 16.77 -44.31 -1.81
C GLU A 74 15.99 -42.99 -1.76
N ASP A 75 14.94 -42.92 -0.95
CA ASP A 75 14.14 -41.70 -0.78
C ASP A 75 14.91 -40.63 0.01
N LYS A 76 15.70 -41.02 1.02
CA LYS A 76 16.60 -40.08 1.71
C LYS A 76 17.69 -39.56 0.79
N ALA A 77 18.23 -40.39 -0.09
CA ALA A 77 19.20 -39.98 -1.11
C ALA A 77 18.56 -38.93 -2.03
N THR A 78 17.32 -39.18 -2.49
CA THR A 78 16.53 -38.22 -3.28
C THR A 78 16.26 -36.92 -2.53
N LYS A 79 15.96 -36.96 -1.22
CA LYS A 79 15.80 -35.75 -0.40
C LYS A 79 17.08 -34.93 -0.26
N ASN A 80 18.23 -35.58 -0.19
CA ASN A 80 19.52 -34.90 -0.18
C ASN A 80 19.79 -34.25 -1.54
N LEU A 81 19.50 -34.93 -2.66
CA LEU A 81 19.57 -34.33 -4.01
C LEU A 81 18.68 -33.10 -4.12
N PHE A 82 17.42 -33.18 -3.66
CA PHE A 82 16.51 -32.03 -3.63
C PHE A 82 17.10 -30.82 -2.91
N ALA A 83 17.66 -31.03 -1.71
CA ALA A 83 18.27 -29.96 -0.93
C ALA A 83 19.51 -29.32 -1.60
N CYS A 84 20.26 -30.09 -2.39
CA CYS A 84 21.46 -29.61 -3.08
C CYS A 84 21.13 -28.93 -4.41
N GLU A 85 20.27 -29.52 -5.23
CA GLU A 85 20.02 -29.09 -6.61
C GLU A 85 18.92 -28.04 -6.69
N HIS A 86 17.70 -28.38 -6.25
CA HIS A 86 16.52 -27.51 -6.43
C HIS A 86 16.65 -26.20 -5.66
N VAL A 87 17.08 -26.28 -4.39
CA VAL A 87 17.26 -25.10 -3.53
C VAL A 87 18.31 -24.15 -4.12
N VAL A 88 19.46 -24.68 -4.55
CA VAL A 88 20.56 -23.85 -5.09
C VAL A 88 20.22 -23.32 -6.47
N ASN A 89 19.56 -24.12 -7.31
CA ASN A 89 19.07 -23.67 -8.61
C ASN A 89 18.14 -22.45 -8.45
N ASN A 90 17.18 -22.53 -7.54
CA ASN A 90 16.25 -21.43 -7.27
C ASN A 90 16.95 -20.15 -6.79
N MET A 91 17.93 -20.25 -5.88
CA MET A 91 18.62 -19.07 -5.33
C MET A 91 19.88 -18.63 -6.11
N ARG A 92 20.20 -19.30 -7.23
CA ARG A 92 21.45 -19.08 -7.98
C ARG A 92 21.66 -17.63 -8.38
N HIS A 93 20.61 -16.98 -8.87
CA HIS A 93 20.64 -15.60 -9.37
C HIS A 93 20.06 -14.58 -8.38
N THR A 94 19.67 -15.01 -7.19
CA THR A 94 19.16 -14.12 -6.16
C THR A 94 20.29 -13.22 -5.65
N LYS A 95 20.11 -11.90 -5.75
CA LYS A 95 21.05 -10.94 -5.18
C LYS A 95 20.85 -10.88 -3.66
N THR A 96 21.91 -11.12 -2.91
CA THR A 96 21.91 -11.20 -1.45
C THR A 96 23.02 -10.36 -0.81
N VAL A 97 23.83 -9.66 -1.62
CA VAL A 97 24.98 -8.85 -1.21
C VAL A 97 24.84 -7.41 -1.72
N GLY A 98 24.98 -6.43 -0.82
CA GLY A 98 25.07 -5.02 -1.20
C GLY A 98 23.75 -4.49 -1.79
N VAL A 99 23.85 -3.62 -2.80
CA VAL A 99 22.68 -3.07 -3.51
C VAL A 99 22.04 -4.17 -4.35
N ILE A 100 20.80 -4.54 -4.03
CA ILE A 100 20.06 -5.59 -4.73
C ILE A 100 19.05 -5.03 -5.73
N GLU A 101 18.55 -3.82 -5.49
CA GLU A 101 17.60 -3.12 -6.35
C GLU A 101 17.86 -1.62 -6.27
N GLU A 102 17.79 -0.94 -7.41
CA GLU A 102 17.92 0.51 -7.52
C GLU A 102 16.92 1.00 -8.56
N ASP A 103 16.00 1.87 -8.14
CA ASP A 103 15.02 2.51 -8.99
C ASP A 103 15.25 4.02 -8.98
N GLU A 104 15.89 4.50 -10.05
CA GLU A 104 16.18 5.91 -10.27
C GLU A 104 14.92 6.78 -10.41
N VAL A 105 13.78 6.22 -10.83
CA VAL A 105 12.54 6.97 -11.01
C VAL A 105 11.87 7.19 -9.66
N THR A 106 11.76 6.16 -8.83
CA THR A 106 11.20 6.32 -7.48
C THR A 106 12.20 6.95 -6.51
N GLY A 107 13.51 6.80 -6.77
CA GLY A 107 14.61 7.22 -5.92
C GLY A 107 14.84 6.26 -4.75
N LEU A 108 14.52 4.98 -4.94
CA LEU A 108 14.61 3.93 -3.91
C LEU A 108 15.76 2.97 -4.24
N THR A 109 16.66 2.79 -3.27
CA THR A 109 17.73 1.78 -3.33
C THR A 109 17.53 0.79 -2.19
N LEU A 110 17.53 -0.51 -2.50
CA LEU A 110 17.42 -1.62 -1.55
C LEU A 110 18.78 -2.28 -1.36
N ILE A 111 19.20 -2.44 -0.10
CA ILE A 111 20.50 -3.04 0.27
C ILE A 111 20.26 -4.26 1.16
N ALA A 112 20.82 -5.40 0.78
CA ALA A 112 20.73 -6.66 1.52
C ALA A 112 21.85 -6.81 2.55
N GLU A 113 21.47 -7.11 3.80
CA GLU A 113 22.38 -7.45 4.87
C GLU A 113 22.02 -8.77 5.55
N PRO A 114 23.00 -9.56 6.01
CA PRO A 114 22.74 -10.74 6.83
C PRO A 114 21.96 -10.37 8.09
N VAL A 115 21.07 -11.25 8.54
CA VAL A 115 20.36 -11.10 9.82
C VAL A 115 21.31 -11.25 11.01
N GLY A 116 22.34 -12.08 10.91
CA GLY A 116 23.33 -12.36 11.95
C GLY A 116 23.60 -13.85 12.12
N VAL A 117 23.91 -14.30 13.34
CA VAL A 117 24.07 -15.74 13.61
C VAL A 117 22.70 -16.40 13.73
N VAL A 118 22.49 -17.48 12.97
CA VAL A 118 21.23 -18.22 12.90
C VAL A 118 21.29 -19.45 13.82
N CYS A 119 20.21 -19.69 14.58
CA CYS A 119 19.99 -20.96 15.27
C CYS A 119 19.20 -21.92 14.38
N GLY A 120 19.78 -23.06 14.03
CA GLY A 120 19.15 -24.08 13.18
C GLY A 120 18.66 -25.28 13.98
N ILE A 121 17.36 -25.50 14.08
CA ILE A 121 16.78 -26.69 14.72
C ILE A 121 16.40 -27.72 13.65
N THR A 122 16.82 -28.97 13.76
CA THR A 122 16.49 -30.01 12.78
C THR A 122 15.64 -31.15 13.37
N PRO A 123 14.75 -31.77 12.57
CA PRO A 123 13.96 -32.91 12.99
C PRO A 123 14.70 -34.24 12.74
N THR A 124 14.26 -35.31 13.41
CA THR A 124 14.76 -36.67 13.14
C THR A 124 14.29 -37.26 11.80
N THR A 125 13.25 -36.70 11.18
CA THR A 125 12.63 -37.25 9.94
C THR A 125 13.43 -36.90 8.69
N ASN A 126 13.99 -35.69 8.64
CA ASN A 126 14.78 -35.14 7.53
C ASN A 126 16.14 -34.61 8.02
N PRO A 127 16.98 -35.42 8.69
CA PRO A 127 18.12 -34.90 9.45
C PRO A 127 19.22 -34.31 8.57
N THR A 128 19.62 -35.01 7.50
CA THR A 128 20.70 -34.59 6.61
C THR A 128 20.24 -33.51 5.63
N SER A 129 19.10 -33.73 4.97
CA SER A 129 18.59 -32.80 3.96
C SER A 129 18.24 -31.44 4.55
N THR A 130 17.69 -31.38 5.78
CA THR A 130 17.43 -30.10 6.47
C THR A 130 18.72 -29.40 6.89
N ALA A 131 19.74 -30.14 7.35
CA ALA A 131 21.04 -29.57 7.69
C ALA A 131 21.72 -28.96 6.45
N ILE A 132 21.68 -29.67 5.31
CA ILE A 132 22.17 -29.17 4.01
C ILE A 132 21.40 -27.91 3.60
N PHE A 133 20.07 -28.00 3.50
CA PHE A 133 19.20 -26.90 3.08
C PHE A 133 19.46 -25.63 3.90
N LYS A 134 19.44 -25.72 5.24
CA LYS A 134 19.63 -24.57 6.13
C LYS A 134 21.03 -23.97 6.02
N SER A 135 22.05 -24.84 5.87
CA SER A 135 23.42 -24.37 5.67
C SER A 135 23.55 -23.60 4.36
N LEU A 136 23.02 -24.13 3.26
CA LEU A 136 23.14 -23.50 1.94
C LEU A 136 22.43 -22.13 1.89
N ILE A 137 21.22 -22.00 2.43
CA ILE A 137 20.53 -20.70 2.45
C ILE A 137 21.20 -19.70 3.42
N ALA A 138 21.82 -20.17 4.51
CA ALA A 138 22.57 -19.32 5.44
C ALA A 138 23.88 -18.81 4.80
N LEU A 139 24.61 -19.69 4.11
CA LEU A 139 25.80 -19.33 3.32
C LEU A 139 25.46 -18.29 2.24
N LYS A 140 24.41 -18.54 1.45
CA LYS A 140 23.96 -17.61 0.39
C LYS A 140 23.67 -16.20 0.90
N THR A 141 23.34 -16.08 2.17
CA THR A 141 22.99 -14.81 2.82
C THR A 141 24.06 -14.28 3.76
N ARG A 142 25.25 -14.89 3.78
CA ARG A 142 26.39 -14.48 4.62
C ARG A 142 26.09 -14.55 6.12
N ASN A 143 25.23 -15.50 6.52
CA ASN A 143 24.90 -15.76 7.91
C ASN A 143 25.64 -17.02 8.40
N PRO A 144 26.41 -16.93 9.49
CA PRO A 144 26.84 -18.11 10.23
C PRO A 144 25.64 -18.83 10.84
N ILE A 145 25.69 -20.15 10.93
CA ILE A 145 24.63 -20.97 11.51
C ILE A 145 25.17 -21.91 12.58
N VAL A 146 24.47 -21.98 13.72
CA VAL A 146 24.72 -22.93 14.80
C VAL A 146 23.51 -23.86 14.92
N PHE A 147 23.74 -25.15 14.75
CA PHE A 147 22.67 -26.14 14.81
C PHE A 147 22.47 -26.76 16.20
N ALA A 148 21.21 -27.02 16.54
CA ALA A 148 20.80 -27.96 17.56
C ALA A 148 20.04 -29.11 16.89
N PHE A 149 20.71 -30.26 16.72
CA PHE A 149 20.14 -31.43 16.06
C PHE A 149 19.31 -32.28 17.03
N HIS A 150 18.39 -33.07 16.47
CA HIS A 150 17.63 -34.02 17.27
C HIS A 150 18.54 -35.15 17.79
N PRO A 151 18.45 -35.57 19.06
CA PRO A 151 19.37 -36.58 19.64
C PRO A 151 19.40 -37.92 18.91
N SER A 152 18.29 -38.35 18.29
CA SER A 152 18.21 -39.60 17.52
C SER A 152 18.77 -39.51 16.10
N ALA A 153 19.26 -38.34 15.68
CA ALA A 153 19.82 -38.11 14.36
C ALA A 153 21.03 -37.15 14.42
N GLN A 154 21.72 -37.14 15.56
CA GLN A 154 22.78 -36.18 15.86
C GLN A 154 23.99 -36.39 14.93
N GLU A 155 24.42 -37.64 14.76
CA GLU A 155 25.64 -37.97 14.04
C GLU A 155 25.47 -37.81 12.53
N SER A 156 24.31 -38.22 11.99
CA SER A 156 24.00 -38.02 10.57
C SER A 156 23.83 -36.55 10.20
N SER A 157 23.11 -35.76 11.02
CA SER A 157 23.03 -34.31 10.81
C SER A 157 24.38 -33.62 10.92
N ALA A 158 25.21 -33.98 11.92
CA ALA A 158 26.56 -33.44 12.07
C ALA A 158 27.47 -33.82 10.90
N HIS A 159 27.34 -35.04 10.37
CA HIS A 159 28.06 -35.47 9.18
C HIS A 159 27.69 -34.59 7.97
N ALA A 160 26.40 -34.37 7.72
CA ALA A 160 25.95 -33.51 6.63
C ALA A 160 26.44 -32.06 6.78
N ALA A 161 26.30 -31.48 7.97
CA ALA A 161 26.78 -30.12 8.25
C ALA A 161 28.30 -29.99 8.07
N ARG A 162 29.07 -31.02 8.47
CA ARG A 162 30.53 -31.06 8.28
C ARG A 162 30.92 -31.05 6.81
N VAL A 163 30.27 -31.86 5.97
CA VAL A 163 30.54 -31.91 4.52
C VAL A 163 30.33 -30.54 3.88
N VAL A 164 29.22 -29.88 4.20
CA VAL A 164 28.93 -28.53 3.69
C VAL A 164 29.94 -27.51 4.23
N TYR A 165 30.28 -27.57 5.52
CA TYR A 165 31.25 -26.69 6.18
C TYR A 165 32.64 -26.77 5.55
N GLU A 166 33.21 -27.97 5.44
CA GLU A 166 34.56 -28.17 4.92
C GLU A 166 34.68 -27.67 3.48
N ALA A 167 33.67 -27.95 2.65
CA ALA A 167 33.62 -27.47 1.28
C ALA A 167 33.44 -25.95 1.18
N ALA A 168 32.62 -25.35 2.06
CA ALA A 168 32.43 -23.91 2.12
C ALA A 168 33.74 -23.20 2.51
N VAL A 169 34.42 -23.66 3.56
CA VAL A 169 35.71 -23.08 4.01
C VAL A 169 36.79 -23.25 2.95
N ALA A 170 36.89 -24.41 2.31
CA ALA A 170 37.81 -24.64 1.20
C ALA A 170 37.54 -23.71 -0.01
N ALA A 171 36.29 -23.26 -0.18
CA ALA A 171 35.88 -22.32 -1.22
C ALA A 171 35.99 -20.84 -0.81
N GLY A 172 36.47 -20.53 0.40
CA GLY A 172 36.69 -19.17 0.88
C GLY A 172 35.71 -18.65 1.94
N ALA A 173 34.81 -19.51 2.46
CA ALA A 173 33.97 -19.12 3.59
C ALA A 173 34.80 -18.98 4.88
N PRO A 174 34.41 -18.10 5.82
CA PRO A 174 35.07 -17.99 7.12
C PRO A 174 35.02 -19.29 7.92
N GLU A 175 36.06 -19.54 8.72
CA GLU A 175 36.02 -20.62 9.72
C GLU A 175 34.83 -20.43 10.67
N ASN A 176 34.26 -21.52 11.17
CA ASN A 176 33.10 -21.53 12.07
C ASN A 176 31.81 -20.93 11.47
N CYS A 177 31.72 -20.77 10.15
CA CYS A 177 30.47 -20.38 9.46
C CYS A 177 29.32 -21.37 9.64
N ILE A 178 29.62 -22.66 9.85
CA ILE A 178 28.64 -23.70 10.16
C ILE A 178 29.14 -24.46 11.39
N GLN A 179 28.31 -24.51 12.43
CA GLN A 179 28.63 -25.12 13.72
C GLN A 179 27.44 -25.90 14.26
N TRP A 180 27.65 -26.73 15.29
CA TRP A 180 26.56 -27.45 15.95
C TRP A 180 26.89 -27.75 17.41
N VAL A 181 25.85 -27.95 18.22
CA VAL A 181 25.98 -28.44 19.60
C VAL A 181 26.47 -29.90 19.56
N THR A 182 27.63 -30.18 20.16
CA THR A 182 28.26 -31.52 20.13
C THR A 182 27.70 -32.48 21.18
N LYS A 183 27.14 -31.96 22.27
CA LYS A 183 26.44 -32.72 23.31
C LYS A 183 24.96 -32.30 23.35
N PRO A 184 24.08 -32.91 22.55
CA PRO A 184 22.68 -32.48 22.44
C PRO A 184 21.95 -32.64 23.78
N SER A 185 21.29 -31.59 24.21
CA SER A 185 20.47 -31.55 25.43
C SER A 185 19.37 -30.49 25.30
N MET A 186 18.33 -30.61 26.13
CA MET A 186 17.27 -29.60 26.20
C MET A 186 17.81 -28.27 26.71
N GLU A 187 18.74 -28.31 27.66
CA GLU A 187 19.44 -27.16 28.22
C GLU A 187 20.22 -26.44 27.11
N ALA A 188 21.08 -27.14 26.36
CA ALA A 188 21.87 -26.53 25.30
C ALA A 188 21.00 -25.95 24.17
N THR A 189 19.91 -26.64 23.80
CA THR A 189 18.96 -26.12 22.80
C THR A 189 18.26 -24.86 23.29
N SER A 190 17.87 -24.83 24.57
CA SER A 190 17.22 -23.65 25.18
C SER A 190 18.18 -22.47 25.28
N GLU A 191 19.42 -22.71 25.73
CA GLU A 191 20.45 -21.67 25.81
C GLU A 191 20.79 -21.13 24.42
N LEU A 192 20.92 -21.99 23.40
CA LEU A 192 21.17 -21.53 22.03
C LEU A 192 20.05 -20.64 21.51
N MET A 193 18.79 -21.03 21.67
CA MET A 193 17.65 -20.22 21.24
C MET A 193 17.61 -18.84 21.93
N LYS A 194 17.97 -18.79 23.21
CA LYS A 194 17.89 -17.56 24.03
C LYS A 194 19.13 -16.66 23.92
N HIS A 195 20.25 -17.18 23.40
CA HIS A 195 21.53 -16.50 23.43
C HIS A 195 21.48 -15.12 22.76
N ASP A 196 22.10 -14.11 23.38
CA ASP A 196 22.03 -12.72 22.90
C ASP A 196 22.63 -12.55 21.50
N GLY A 197 23.70 -13.29 21.19
CA GLY A 197 24.34 -13.31 19.87
C GLY A 197 23.57 -14.03 18.75
N ILE A 198 22.47 -14.73 19.05
CA ILE A 198 21.60 -15.31 18.02
C ILE A 198 20.60 -14.26 17.54
N ALA A 199 20.55 -14.07 16.21
CA ALA A 199 19.70 -13.09 15.55
C ALA A 199 18.31 -13.66 15.20
N THR A 200 18.26 -14.91 14.73
CA THR A 200 16.99 -15.57 14.40
C THR A 200 17.08 -17.09 14.53
N ILE A 201 15.92 -17.74 14.59
CA ILE A 201 15.78 -19.19 14.79
C ILE A 201 15.02 -19.80 13.61
N LEU A 202 15.62 -20.77 12.93
CA LEU A 202 14.94 -21.65 11.99
C LEU A 202 14.43 -22.90 12.73
N ALA A 203 13.17 -22.90 13.16
CA ALA A 203 12.59 -23.94 14.00
C ALA A 203 11.84 -25.00 13.18
N THR A 204 12.54 -26.06 12.77
CA THR A 204 11.93 -27.21 12.07
C THR A 204 11.85 -28.40 13.02
N GLY A 205 10.68 -28.63 13.59
CA GLY A 205 10.44 -29.69 14.57
C GLY A 205 8.97 -29.72 14.99
N GLY A 206 8.64 -30.54 15.98
CA GLY A 206 7.27 -30.61 16.49
C GLY A 206 6.78 -29.32 17.12
N ASN A 207 5.46 -29.17 17.25
CA ASN A 207 4.79 -27.96 17.75
C ASN A 207 5.33 -27.44 19.10
N ALA A 208 5.76 -28.33 19.99
CA ALA A 208 6.36 -27.93 21.27
C ALA A 208 7.68 -27.15 21.10
N MET A 209 8.53 -27.60 20.17
CA MET A 209 9.80 -26.95 19.86
C MET A 209 9.57 -25.61 19.16
N VAL A 210 8.63 -25.57 18.22
CA VAL A 210 8.25 -24.32 17.54
C VAL A 210 7.71 -23.30 18.55
N ARG A 211 6.84 -23.73 19.48
CA ARG A 211 6.35 -22.86 20.56
C ARG A 211 7.48 -22.33 21.42
N ALA A 212 8.47 -23.17 21.76
CA ALA A 212 9.64 -22.73 22.52
C ALA A 212 10.44 -21.66 21.76
N ALA A 213 10.65 -21.83 20.46
CA ALA A 213 11.33 -20.84 19.61
C ALA A 213 10.59 -19.50 19.58
N TYR A 214 9.26 -19.48 19.46
CA TYR A 214 8.49 -18.22 19.51
C TYR A 214 8.38 -17.61 20.92
N SER A 215 8.70 -18.36 21.97
CA SER A 215 8.59 -17.91 23.36
C SER A 215 9.91 -17.43 23.97
N CYS A 216 11.01 -17.46 23.20
CA CYS A 216 12.35 -17.16 23.73
C CYS A 216 12.80 -15.70 23.53
N GLY A 217 11.94 -14.82 22.99
CA GLY A 217 12.26 -13.41 22.79
C GLY A 217 13.07 -13.09 21.53
N LYS A 218 13.30 -14.08 20.65
CA LYS A 218 13.97 -13.91 19.36
C LYS A 218 13.00 -14.03 18.18
N PRO A 219 13.25 -13.34 17.05
CA PRO A 219 12.57 -13.63 15.80
C PRO A 219 12.76 -15.10 15.41
N ALA A 220 11.66 -15.82 15.18
CA ALA A 220 11.69 -17.23 14.81
C ALA A 220 10.91 -17.45 13.51
N LEU A 221 11.42 -18.33 12.66
CA LEU A 221 10.78 -18.87 11.47
C LEU A 221 10.48 -20.34 11.76
N GLY A 222 9.27 -20.59 12.22
CA GLY A 222 8.79 -21.91 12.62
C GLY A 222 7.92 -22.57 11.56
N VAL A 223 7.70 -23.87 11.77
CA VAL A 223 6.78 -24.72 10.98
C VAL A 223 5.56 -25.13 11.83
N GLY A 224 4.68 -25.94 11.26
CA GLY A 224 3.59 -26.61 11.98
C GLY A 224 3.46 -28.08 11.59
N ALA A 225 2.58 -28.80 12.26
CA ALA A 225 2.20 -30.16 11.88
C ALA A 225 1.39 -30.16 10.56
N GLY A 226 1.52 -31.22 9.77
CA GLY A 226 0.79 -31.37 8.51
C GLY A 226 -0.27 -32.46 8.61
N ASN A 227 -1.55 -32.06 8.55
CA ASN A 227 -2.67 -33.01 8.47
C ASN A 227 -3.38 -32.90 7.11
N VAL A 228 -2.65 -33.29 6.06
CA VAL A 228 -2.98 -32.95 4.67
C VAL A 228 -4.15 -33.81 4.13
N PRO A 229 -5.30 -33.22 3.76
CA PRO A 229 -6.32 -33.92 2.97
C PRO A 229 -5.94 -33.94 1.49
N ALA A 230 -6.35 -34.99 0.77
CA ALA A 230 -6.41 -35.02 -0.68
C ALA A 230 -7.86 -35.24 -1.11
N TYR A 231 -8.52 -34.20 -1.63
CA TYR A 231 -9.90 -34.30 -2.12
C TYR A 231 -9.92 -34.72 -3.59
N ILE A 232 -10.56 -35.84 -3.90
CA ILE A 232 -10.71 -36.42 -5.22
C ILE A 232 -12.14 -36.15 -5.67
N GLU A 233 -12.31 -35.05 -6.41
CA GLU A 233 -13.61 -34.66 -6.95
C GLU A 233 -13.92 -35.50 -8.20
N LYS A 234 -15.21 -35.73 -8.47
CA LYS A 234 -15.69 -36.64 -9.53
C LYS A 234 -15.12 -36.41 -10.94
N SER A 235 -14.61 -35.21 -11.27
CA SER A 235 -13.98 -34.94 -12.58
C SER A 235 -12.49 -35.28 -12.61
N ALA A 236 -11.88 -35.68 -11.50
CA ALA A 236 -10.46 -35.95 -11.41
C ALA A 236 -10.01 -37.07 -12.37
N ASN A 237 -8.80 -36.93 -12.91
CA ASN A 237 -8.10 -38.04 -13.53
C ASN A 237 -7.70 -39.07 -12.44
N ILE A 238 -8.48 -40.13 -12.32
CA ILE A 238 -8.35 -41.13 -11.24
C ILE A 238 -7.00 -41.84 -11.24
N ARG A 239 -6.47 -42.17 -12.42
CA ARG A 239 -5.15 -42.83 -12.55
C ARG A 239 -4.04 -41.94 -12.05
N GLN A 240 -4.05 -40.66 -12.46
CA GLN A 240 -3.07 -39.69 -11.98
C GLN A 240 -3.21 -39.48 -10.47
N ALA A 241 -4.44 -39.26 -9.98
CA ALA A 241 -4.68 -39.01 -8.57
C ALA A 241 -4.19 -40.16 -7.68
N ALA A 242 -4.51 -41.41 -8.02
CA ALA A 242 -4.03 -42.57 -7.29
C ALA A 242 -2.50 -42.70 -7.34
N HIS A 243 -1.89 -42.51 -8.52
CA HIS A 243 -0.44 -42.55 -8.70
C HIS A 243 0.29 -41.49 -7.85
N ASP A 244 -0.18 -40.24 -7.91
CA ASP A 244 0.38 -39.10 -7.18
C ASP A 244 0.31 -39.35 -5.66
N ILE A 245 -0.82 -39.81 -5.16
CA ILE A 245 -1.01 -40.07 -3.72
C ILE A 245 -0.16 -41.24 -3.25
N VAL A 246 -0.03 -42.32 -4.04
CA VAL A 246 0.88 -43.43 -3.70
C VAL A 246 2.32 -42.93 -3.66
N MET A 247 2.75 -42.22 -4.70
CA MET A 247 4.11 -41.68 -4.80
C MET A 247 4.43 -40.80 -3.60
N SER A 248 3.54 -39.88 -3.24
CA SER A 248 3.72 -38.97 -2.12
C SER A 248 3.69 -39.68 -0.75
N LYS A 249 2.70 -40.55 -0.52
CA LYS A 249 2.48 -41.18 0.78
C LYS A 249 3.52 -42.25 1.11
N SER A 250 4.00 -42.97 0.11
CA SER A 250 5.02 -44.01 0.29
C SER A 250 6.44 -43.46 0.39
N PHE A 251 6.69 -42.23 -0.11
CA PHE A 251 8.01 -41.61 -0.09
C PHE A 251 8.58 -41.45 1.32
N ASP A 252 9.75 -42.05 1.54
CA ASP A 252 10.44 -42.21 2.81
C ASP A 252 9.52 -42.75 3.93
N ASN A 253 8.64 -43.69 3.55
CA ASN A 253 7.58 -44.24 4.39
C ASN A 253 6.68 -43.15 5.00
N GLY A 254 6.32 -42.12 4.23
CA GLY A 254 5.34 -41.11 4.63
C GLY A 254 5.81 -40.14 5.71
N MET A 255 7.13 -39.98 5.90
CA MET A 255 7.71 -39.10 6.93
C MET A 255 7.73 -37.60 6.56
N VAL A 256 7.34 -37.23 5.35
CA VAL A 256 7.24 -35.82 4.96
C VAL A 256 5.94 -35.24 5.52
N CYS A 257 6.01 -34.12 6.23
CA CYS A 257 4.86 -33.45 6.84
C CYS A 257 3.81 -32.99 5.82
N ALA A 258 4.23 -32.71 4.57
CA ALA A 258 3.33 -32.38 3.48
C ALA A 258 2.63 -33.62 2.87
N SER A 259 2.96 -34.85 3.29
CA SER A 259 2.32 -36.07 2.76
C SER A 259 0.86 -36.20 3.19
N GLU A 260 0.05 -36.79 2.32
CA GLU A 260 -1.37 -37.01 2.51
C GLU A 260 -1.63 -37.81 3.80
N GLN A 261 -2.66 -37.41 4.54
CA GLN A 261 -3.11 -38.10 5.74
C GLN A 261 -4.48 -38.74 5.55
N ALA A 262 -5.30 -38.18 4.65
CA ALA A 262 -6.56 -38.77 4.21
C ALA A 262 -6.81 -38.52 2.73
N VAL A 263 -7.44 -39.49 2.07
CA VAL A 263 -8.10 -39.29 0.77
C VAL A 263 -9.60 -39.16 1.01
N ILE A 264 -10.19 -38.11 0.46
CA ILE A 264 -11.61 -37.78 0.53
C ILE A 264 -12.12 -37.92 -0.89
N ILE A 265 -13.07 -38.81 -1.15
CA ILE A 265 -13.40 -39.24 -2.51
C ILE A 265 -14.90 -39.13 -2.73
N ASP A 266 -15.29 -38.44 -3.81
CA ASP A 266 -16.69 -38.39 -4.24
C ASP A 266 -17.22 -39.80 -4.53
N LYS A 267 -18.45 -40.08 -4.08
CA LYS A 267 -19.09 -41.39 -4.22
C LYS A 267 -19.11 -41.92 -5.66
N GLU A 268 -19.19 -41.04 -6.66
CA GLU A 268 -19.25 -41.36 -8.09
C GLU A 268 -17.99 -42.06 -8.60
N VAL A 269 -16.82 -41.71 -8.05
CA VAL A 269 -15.51 -42.22 -8.50
C VAL A 269 -14.84 -43.13 -7.47
N TYR A 270 -15.49 -43.39 -6.34
CA TYR A 270 -14.92 -44.13 -5.22
C TYR A 270 -14.41 -45.52 -5.60
N ASP A 271 -15.26 -46.33 -6.24
CA ASP A 271 -14.91 -47.73 -6.53
C ASP A 271 -13.79 -47.82 -7.57
N GLU A 272 -13.79 -46.91 -8.56
CA GLU A 272 -12.73 -46.79 -9.56
C GLU A 272 -11.40 -46.38 -8.91
N PHE A 273 -11.42 -45.34 -8.07
CA PHE A 273 -10.24 -44.89 -7.35
C PHE A 273 -9.68 -45.97 -6.42
N VAL A 274 -10.53 -46.66 -5.64
CA VAL A 274 -10.09 -47.74 -4.74
C VAL A 274 -9.48 -48.90 -5.53
N ALA A 275 -10.03 -49.26 -6.67
CA ALA A 275 -9.48 -50.31 -7.53
C ALA A 275 -8.08 -49.92 -8.05
N GLU A 276 -7.93 -48.69 -8.56
CA GLU A 276 -6.66 -48.16 -9.03
C GLU A 276 -5.64 -48.07 -7.89
N PHE A 277 -6.04 -47.58 -6.71
CA PHE A 277 -5.17 -47.42 -5.55
C PHE A 277 -4.64 -48.76 -5.03
N LYS A 278 -5.46 -49.83 -5.06
CA LYS A 278 -5.04 -51.20 -4.75
C LYS A 278 -4.07 -51.78 -5.77
N SER A 279 -4.13 -51.35 -7.04
CA SER A 279 -3.22 -51.84 -8.09
C SER A 279 -1.74 -51.54 -7.76
N TYR A 280 -1.50 -50.44 -7.03
CA TYR A 280 -0.20 -50.03 -6.51
C TYR A 280 0.19 -50.66 -5.17
N LYS A 281 -0.40 -51.82 -4.81
CA LYS A 281 -0.12 -52.56 -3.56
C LYS A 281 -0.57 -51.86 -2.26
N THR A 282 -1.45 -50.86 -2.36
CA THR A 282 -2.14 -50.30 -1.19
C THR A 282 -3.10 -51.35 -0.61
N TYR A 283 -2.90 -51.71 0.66
CA TYR A 283 -3.72 -52.69 1.34
C TYR A 283 -4.85 -52.02 2.12
N PHE A 284 -6.10 -52.34 1.78
CA PHE A 284 -7.28 -51.87 2.50
C PHE A 284 -7.57 -52.79 3.69
N VAL A 285 -7.40 -52.28 4.90
CA VAL A 285 -7.64 -53.06 6.12
C VAL A 285 -9.14 -53.30 6.34
N ASN A 286 -9.49 -54.49 6.82
CA ASN A 286 -10.85 -54.78 7.24
C ASN A 286 -11.16 -54.18 8.62
N LYS A 287 -12.43 -54.24 9.07
CA LYS A 287 -12.86 -53.63 10.35
C LYS A 287 -12.07 -54.11 11.58
N LYS A 288 -11.64 -55.38 11.60
CA LYS A 288 -10.86 -55.93 12.73
C LYS A 288 -9.43 -55.41 12.70
N GLU A 289 -8.80 -55.45 11.53
CA GLU A 289 -7.45 -54.94 11.29
C GLU A 289 -7.36 -53.43 11.53
N LYS A 290 -8.38 -52.66 11.11
CA LYS A 290 -8.50 -51.23 11.43
C LYS A 290 -8.42 -50.99 12.93
N ALA A 291 -9.23 -51.69 13.74
CA ALA A 291 -9.24 -51.50 15.19
C ALA A 291 -7.89 -51.84 15.86
N LEU A 292 -7.18 -52.85 15.34
CA LEU A 292 -5.82 -53.19 15.78
C LEU A 292 -4.82 -52.09 15.40
N LEU A 293 -4.90 -51.60 14.17
CA LEU A 293 -4.06 -50.53 13.65
C LEU A 293 -4.25 -49.23 14.45
N GLU A 294 -5.48 -48.86 14.75
CA GLU A 294 -5.82 -47.69 15.58
C GLU A 294 -5.21 -47.77 16.98
N GLU A 295 -5.36 -48.93 17.64
CA GLU A 295 -4.84 -49.17 18.98
C GLU A 295 -3.30 -49.11 18.99
N TYR A 296 -2.64 -49.66 17.97
CA TYR A 296 -1.18 -49.59 17.87
C TYR A 296 -0.66 -48.19 17.52
N CYS A 297 -1.34 -47.48 16.62
CA CYS A 297 -0.89 -46.16 16.16
C CYS A 297 -1.17 -45.04 17.17
N PHE A 298 -2.25 -45.12 17.93
CA PHE A 298 -2.71 -44.03 18.79
C PHE A 298 -3.09 -44.44 20.23
N GLY A 299 -3.06 -45.73 20.57
CA GLY A 299 -3.47 -46.24 21.89
C GLY A 299 -4.98 -46.22 22.13
N VAL A 300 -5.78 -45.91 21.10
CA VAL A 300 -7.23 -45.71 21.19
C VAL A 300 -7.91 -46.26 19.94
N LYS A 301 -9.22 -46.56 20.04
CA LYS A 301 -10.05 -47.04 18.92
C LYS A 301 -11.08 -46.00 18.51
N ALA A 302 -11.54 -46.05 17.26
CA ALA A 302 -12.61 -45.19 16.81
C ALA A 302 -13.84 -45.28 17.74
N ASN A 303 -14.44 -44.12 18.04
CA ASN A 303 -15.58 -43.95 18.95
C ASN A 303 -15.36 -44.39 20.41
N SER A 304 -14.13 -44.70 20.83
CA SER A 304 -13.82 -44.91 22.25
C SER A 304 -13.91 -43.59 23.05
N LYS A 305 -14.27 -43.65 24.34
CA LYS A 305 -14.46 -42.46 25.18
C LYS A 305 -13.22 -41.56 25.27
N ASN A 306 -12.04 -42.15 25.16
CA ASN A 306 -10.74 -41.47 25.23
C ASN A 306 -10.12 -41.22 23.85
N CYS A 307 -10.86 -41.40 22.74
CA CYS A 307 -10.30 -41.25 21.38
C CYS A 307 -9.72 -39.85 21.12
N ALA A 308 -10.27 -38.80 21.74
CA ALA A 308 -9.74 -37.43 21.68
C ALA A 308 -8.30 -37.33 22.23
N GLU A 309 -7.94 -38.17 23.22
CA GLU A 309 -6.64 -38.17 23.90
C GLU A 309 -5.55 -38.97 23.14
N GLY A 310 -5.90 -39.59 22.01
CA GLY A 310 -4.98 -40.40 21.21
C GLY A 310 -3.72 -39.64 20.82
N LYS A 311 -2.56 -40.25 21.04
CA LYS A 311 -1.23 -39.69 20.72
C LYS A 311 -0.51 -40.60 19.76
N LEU A 312 0.10 -40.01 18.74
CA LEU A 312 0.87 -40.77 17.76
C LEU A 312 1.97 -41.59 18.46
N ASN A 313 1.96 -42.89 18.21
CA ASN A 313 3.03 -43.78 18.60
C ASN A 313 4.29 -43.45 17.78
N ALA A 314 5.32 -42.92 18.44
CA ALA A 314 6.54 -42.49 17.76
C ALA A 314 7.30 -43.63 17.07
N ASP A 315 7.01 -44.90 17.41
CA ASP A 315 7.68 -46.07 16.84
C ASP A 315 7.22 -46.38 15.41
N ILE A 316 6.03 -45.92 15.00
CA ILE A 316 5.52 -46.17 13.64
C ILE A 316 6.14 -45.22 12.60
N VAL A 317 6.71 -44.10 13.05
CA VAL A 317 7.16 -43.01 12.19
C VAL A 317 8.24 -43.50 11.22
N GLY A 318 7.95 -43.44 9.92
CA GLY A 318 8.84 -43.91 8.86
C GLY A 318 9.09 -45.41 8.80
N ARG A 319 8.26 -46.23 9.46
CA ARG A 319 8.38 -47.69 9.36
C ARG A 319 7.61 -48.21 8.13
N PRO A 320 8.06 -49.32 7.51
CA PRO A 320 7.34 -49.93 6.40
C PRO A 320 5.92 -50.37 6.80
N ALA A 321 4.97 -50.29 5.87
CA ALA A 321 3.57 -50.68 6.07
C ALA A 321 3.42 -52.12 6.61
N ALA A 322 4.16 -53.08 6.04
CA ALA A 322 4.14 -54.48 6.48
C ALA A 322 4.60 -54.65 7.94
N TRP A 323 5.62 -53.90 8.36
CA TRP A 323 6.10 -53.92 9.75
C TRP A 323 5.04 -53.35 10.70
N ILE A 324 4.39 -52.24 10.34
CA ILE A 324 3.33 -51.64 11.16
C ILE A 324 2.16 -52.63 11.34
N ALA A 325 1.75 -53.31 10.27
CA ALA A 325 0.71 -54.34 10.33
C ALA A 325 1.10 -55.48 11.30
N GLU A 326 2.33 -55.99 11.18
CA GLU A 326 2.83 -57.06 12.04
C GLU A 326 2.81 -56.65 13.52
N GLN A 327 3.29 -55.45 13.83
CA GLN A 327 3.29 -54.94 15.20
C GLN A 327 1.87 -54.65 15.74
N ALA A 328 0.94 -54.27 14.86
CA ALA A 328 -0.47 -54.14 15.20
C ALA A 328 -1.17 -55.51 15.39
N GLY A 329 -0.54 -56.62 14.99
CA GLY A 329 -1.04 -57.98 15.20
C GLY A 329 -1.76 -58.60 14.01
N PHE A 330 -1.47 -58.16 12.78
CA PHE A 330 -1.98 -58.78 11.55
C PHE A 330 -0.92 -58.81 10.44
N SER A 331 -1.14 -59.63 9.40
CA SER A 331 -0.21 -59.77 8.28
C SER A 331 -0.79 -59.22 6.99
N VAL A 332 0.03 -58.59 6.16
CA VAL A 332 -0.33 -58.10 4.82
C VAL A 332 0.53 -58.79 3.74
N PRO A 333 0.10 -58.79 2.47
CA PRO A 333 0.89 -59.34 1.37
C PRO A 333 2.28 -58.69 1.26
N GLU A 334 3.24 -59.46 0.73
CA GLU A 334 4.58 -58.95 0.43
C GLU A 334 4.51 -57.80 -0.58
N GLY A 335 5.34 -56.77 -0.35
CA GLY A 335 5.38 -55.57 -1.18
C GLY A 335 4.27 -54.56 -0.91
N THR A 336 3.42 -54.76 0.10
CA THR A 336 2.48 -53.71 0.55
C THR A 336 3.23 -52.46 0.97
N ASN A 337 2.91 -51.33 0.32
CA ASN A 337 3.55 -50.04 0.53
C ASN A 337 2.74 -49.09 1.41
N ILE A 338 1.41 -49.17 1.42
CA ILE A 338 0.49 -48.30 2.19
C ILE A 338 -0.62 -49.14 2.83
N LEU A 339 -0.98 -48.82 4.08
CA LEU A 339 -2.19 -49.31 4.75
C LEU A 339 -3.30 -48.26 4.64
N ALA A 340 -4.38 -48.58 3.93
CA ALA A 340 -5.55 -47.72 3.78
C ALA A 340 -6.68 -48.19 4.70
N ALA A 341 -7.25 -47.28 5.48
CA ALA A 341 -8.34 -47.57 6.41
C ALA A 341 -9.55 -46.68 6.13
N GLU A 342 -10.70 -47.29 5.86
CA GLU A 342 -11.96 -46.54 5.71
C GLU A 342 -12.38 -45.93 7.06
N VAL A 343 -12.70 -44.64 7.08
CA VAL A 343 -13.17 -43.88 8.25
C VAL A 343 -14.58 -43.35 8.03
N ALA A 344 -15.32 -43.18 9.11
CA ALA A 344 -16.71 -42.70 9.05
C ALA A 344 -16.83 -41.17 8.97
N GLU A 345 -15.90 -40.44 9.60
CA GLU A 345 -15.89 -38.98 9.66
C GLU A 345 -14.46 -38.45 9.86
N ILE A 346 -14.26 -37.15 9.65
CA ILE A 346 -13.02 -36.46 10.02
C ILE A 346 -13.16 -35.89 11.44
N GLY A 347 -12.18 -36.16 12.32
CA GLY A 347 -12.09 -35.52 13.63
C GLY A 347 -11.80 -36.47 14.79
N GLU A 348 -12.11 -36.02 16.00
CA GLU A 348 -11.64 -36.63 17.25
C GLU A 348 -12.11 -38.08 17.47
N LYS A 349 -13.23 -38.50 16.86
CA LYS A 349 -13.77 -39.86 16.99
C LYS A 349 -13.07 -40.90 16.12
N GLU A 350 -12.24 -40.49 15.17
CA GLU A 350 -11.54 -41.35 14.22
C GLU A 350 -10.03 -41.10 14.32
N PRO A 351 -9.26 -41.95 15.04
CA PRO A 351 -7.87 -41.63 15.37
C PRO A 351 -6.94 -41.58 14.17
N LEU A 352 -7.21 -42.37 13.12
CA LEU A 352 -6.45 -42.38 11.87
C LEU A 352 -6.62 -41.11 11.04
N THR A 353 -7.52 -40.19 11.42
CA THR A 353 -7.66 -38.87 10.76
C THR A 353 -6.66 -37.82 11.28
N ARG A 354 -5.81 -38.17 12.26
CA ARG A 354 -4.67 -37.35 12.69
C ARG A 354 -3.45 -37.54 11.77
N GLU A 355 -2.43 -36.73 11.97
CA GLU A 355 -1.12 -36.90 11.33
C GLU A 355 -0.45 -38.21 11.82
N LYS A 356 0.08 -39.00 10.88
CA LYS A 356 0.61 -40.36 11.12
C LYS A 356 2.10 -40.53 10.82
N LEU A 357 2.70 -39.65 10.02
CA LEU A 357 4.12 -39.68 9.59
C LEU A 357 4.65 -41.09 9.22
N SER A 358 3.79 -41.90 8.63
CA SER A 358 3.97 -43.31 8.30
C SER A 358 3.12 -43.64 7.07
N PRO A 359 3.31 -44.78 6.39
CA PRO A 359 2.54 -45.14 5.19
C PRO A 359 1.16 -45.72 5.57
N VAL A 360 0.42 -44.97 6.39
CA VAL A 360 -0.97 -45.24 6.76
C VAL A 360 -1.82 -44.06 6.30
N ILE A 361 -2.95 -44.33 5.64
CA ILE A 361 -3.83 -43.30 5.08
C ILE A 361 -5.30 -43.59 5.42
N ALA A 362 -6.04 -42.54 5.82
CA ALA A 362 -7.48 -42.65 6.00
C ALA A 362 -8.20 -42.49 4.66
N VAL A 363 -9.31 -43.20 4.47
CA VAL A 363 -10.14 -43.13 3.27
C VAL A 363 -11.56 -42.75 3.68
N LEU A 364 -12.06 -41.63 3.15
CA LEU A 364 -13.41 -41.14 3.40
C LEU A 364 -14.19 -41.04 2.08
N LYS A 365 -15.39 -41.62 2.04
CA LYS A 365 -16.35 -41.46 0.96
C LYS A 365 -17.30 -40.31 1.29
N VAL A 366 -17.51 -39.39 0.34
CA VAL A 366 -18.38 -38.21 0.52
C VAL A 366 -19.42 -38.09 -0.59
N ASP A 367 -20.54 -37.41 -0.30
CA ASP A 367 -21.61 -37.13 -1.25
C ASP A 367 -21.43 -35.77 -1.95
N GLY A 368 -20.41 -35.72 -2.81
CA GLY A 368 -20.14 -34.62 -3.72
C GLY A 368 -19.41 -33.42 -3.10
N ARG A 369 -19.29 -32.36 -3.92
CA ARG A 369 -18.45 -31.18 -3.67
C ARG A 369 -18.60 -30.56 -2.28
N ALA A 370 -19.82 -30.33 -1.82
CA ALA A 370 -20.05 -29.61 -0.56
C ALA A 370 -19.47 -30.37 0.64
N GLU A 371 -19.70 -31.69 0.70
CA GLU A 371 -19.18 -32.53 1.77
C GLU A 371 -17.66 -32.74 1.63
N GLY A 372 -17.15 -32.90 0.40
CA GLY A 372 -15.71 -33.01 0.15
C GLY A 372 -14.91 -31.79 0.59
N LEU A 373 -15.41 -30.59 0.28
CA LEU A 373 -14.82 -29.33 0.73
C LEU A 373 -14.84 -29.19 2.26
N GLU A 374 -15.96 -29.53 2.88
CA GLU A 374 -16.11 -29.47 4.34
C GLU A 374 -15.20 -30.47 5.04
N ALA A 375 -15.10 -31.71 4.56
CA ALA A 375 -14.21 -32.72 5.11
C ALA A 375 -12.73 -32.31 4.98
N ALA A 376 -12.33 -31.72 3.83
CA ALA A 376 -10.97 -31.21 3.66
C ALA A 376 -10.68 -30.04 4.62
N ARG A 377 -11.63 -29.12 4.80
CA ARG A 377 -11.54 -28.03 5.78
C ARG A 377 -11.37 -28.58 7.19
N GLN A 378 -12.20 -29.54 7.60
CA GLN A 378 -12.14 -30.18 8.91
C GLN A 378 -10.79 -30.86 9.15
N MET A 379 -10.24 -31.55 8.14
CA MET A 379 -8.95 -32.24 8.26
C MET A 379 -7.82 -31.26 8.57
N VAL A 380 -7.78 -30.13 7.87
CA VAL A 380 -6.79 -29.07 8.11
C VAL A 380 -7.00 -28.39 9.46
N GLU A 381 -8.25 -28.10 9.84
CA GLU A 381 -8.53 -27.54 11.17
C GLU A 381 -8.17 -28.50 12.31
N PHE A 382 -8.22 -29.81 12.03
CA PHE A 382 -7.81 -30.85 12.94
C PHE A 382 -6.29 -31.07 12.90
N HIS A 383 -5.56 -30.18 13.58
CA HIS A 383 -4.10 -30.22 13.78
C HIS A 383 -3.22 -30.01 12.51
N GLY A 384 -3.79 -29.60 11.37
CA GLY A 384 -3.05 -29.31 10.14
C GLY A 384 -3.00 -27.84 9.72
N LEU A 385 -3.48 -26.92 10.57
CA LEU A 385 -3.75 -25.52 10.22
C LEU A 385 -2.54 -24.85 9.56
N GLY A 386 -2.79 -24.29 8.37
CA GLY A 386 -1.81 -23.54 7.60
C GLY A 386 -0.75 -24.37 6.90
N HIS A 387 -0.71 -25.70 7.04
CA HIS A 387 0.34 -26.49 6.38
C HIS A 387 0.05 -26.69 4.89
N SER A 388 -0.57 -27.80 4.50
CA SER A 388 -0.85 -28.13 3.09
C SER A 388 -2.22 -28.79 2.94
N ALA A 389 -2.80 -28.70 1.75
CA ALA A 389 -3.98 -29.44 1.33
C ALA A 389 -3.88 -29.73 -0.18
N ALA A 390 -4.41 -30.86 -0.62
CA ALA A 390 -4.40 -31.28 -2.01
C ALA A 390 -5.83 -31.45 -2.55
N ILE A 391 -6.02 -31.14 -3.83
CA ILE A 391 -7.23 -31.39 -4.58
C ILE A 391 -6.89 -31.97 -5.95
N HIS A 392 -7.60 -33.02 -6.35
CA HIS A 392 -7.59 -33.57 -7.69
C HIS A 392 -8.95 -33.29 -8.34
N THR A 393 -8.93 -32.53 -9.44
CA THR A 393 -10.13 -32.11 -10.20
C THR A 393 -9.72 -31.54 -11.56
N GLU A 394 -10.57 -31.68 -12.58
CA GLU A 394 -10.40 -30.96 -13.85
C GLU A 394 -11.01 -29.55 -13.83
N ASP A 395 -11.78 -29.20 -12.78
CA ASP A 395 -12.38 -27.88 -12.60
C ASP A 395 -11.41 -26.88 -11.94
N ALA A 396 -10.86 -25.98 -12.76
CA ALA A 396 -9.96 -24.93 -12.29
C ALA A 396 -10.61 -23.93 -11.32
N GLU A 397 -11.91 -23.66 -11.44
CA GLU A 397 -12.61 -22.76 -10.52
C GLU A 397 -12.84 -23.44 -9.17
N LEU A 398 -13.07 -24.75 -9.14
CA LEU A 398 -13.08 -25.51 -7.90
C LEU A 398 -11.74 -25.49 -7.19
N ALA A 399 -10.62 -25.65 -7.92
CA ALA A 399 -9.30 -25.58 -7.29
C ALA A 399 -9.08 -24.23 -6.57
N LYS A 400 -9.58 -23.13 -7.15
CA LYS A 400 -9.58 -21.81 -6.50
C LYS A 400 -10.55 -21.75 -5.33
N GLU A 401 -11.78 -22.23 -5.49
CA GLU A 401 -12.79 -22.30 -4.42
C GLU A 401 -12.25 -23.06 -3.20
N PHE A 402 -11.65 -24.23 -3.42
CA PHE A 402 -10.97 -25.05 -2.41
C PHE A 402 -9.93 -24.23 -1.65
N GLY A 403 -9.11 -23.45 -2.35
CA GLY A 403 -8.11 -22.57 -1.74
C GLY A 403 -8.68 -21.39 -0.94
N THR A 404 -9.92 -20.97 -1.19
CA THR A 404 -10.58 -19.94 -0.37
C THR A 404 -11.22 -20.51 0.90
N ILE A 405 -11.59 -21.79 0.91
CA ILE A 405 -12.28 -22.46 2.01
C ILE A 405 -11.29 -23.14 2.97
N VAL A 406 -10.33 -23.89 2.43
CA VAL A 406 -9.41 -24.72 3.22
C VAL A 406 -8.26 -23.87 3.75
N ARG A 407 -8.10 -23.82 5.07
CA ARG A 407 -7.10 -22.98 5.76
C ARG A 407 -5.68 -23.56 5.71
N ALA A 408 -5.22 -23.92 4.52
CA ALA A 408 -3.85 -24.35 4.23
C ALA A 408 -3.12 -23.26 3.44
N ILE A 409 -1.81 -23.09 3.65
CA ILE A 409 -1.01 -22.13 2.89
C ILE A 409 -0.62 -22.71 1.52
N ARG A 410 -0.27 -24.01 1.47
CA ARG A 410 0.04 -24.70 0.22
C ARG A 410 -1.17 -25.50 -0.24
N VAL A 411 -1.87 -25.00 -1.25
CA VAL A 411 -2.96 -25.70 -1.93
C VAL A 411 -2.41 -26.32 -3.20
N ILE A 412 -2.44 -27.64 -3.27
CA ILE A 412 -1.76 -28.44 -4.31
C ILE A 412 -2.85 -29.01 -5.22
N TRP A 413 -2.79 -28.66 -6.50
CA TRP A 413 -3.80 -29.07 -7.47
C TRP A 413 -3.20 -30.09 -8.46
N ASN A 414 -3.82 -31.27 -8.58
CA ASN A 414 -3.42 -32.34 -9.50
C ASN A 414 -1.92 -32.70 -9.40
N SER A 415 -1.41 -32.88 -8.19
CA SER A 415 0.00 -33.19 -7.95
C SER A 415 0.21 -33.91 -6.60
N PRO A 416 1.27 -34.73 -6.46
CA PRO A 416 1.61 -35.40 -5.20
C PRO A 416 1.93 -34.38 -4.10
N SER A 417 1.28 -34.49 -2.93
CA SER A 417 1.32 -33.40 -1.93
C SER A 417 2.68 -33.22 -1.27
N THR A 418 3.47 -34.29 -1.12
CA THR A 418 4.86 -34.24 -0.62
C THR A 418 5.73 -33.33 -1.49
N PHE A 419 5.78 -33.62 -2.79
CA PHE A 419 6.64 -32.88 -3.74
C PHE A 419 6.05 -31.52 -4.10
N GLY A 420 4.73 -31.43 -4.21
CA GLY A 420 4.04 -30.16 -4.38
C GLY A 420 4.22 -29.23 -3.18
N GLY A 421 4.27 -29.77 -1.96
CA GLY A 421 4.42 -28.98 -0.74
C GLY A 421 5.82 -28.43 -0.54
N ILE A 422 6.86 -29.23 -0.83
CA ILE A 422 8.26 -28.77 -0.74
C ILE A 422 8.64 -27.84 -1.90
N GLY A 423 7.95 -27.90 -3.05
CA GLY A 423 8.07 -26.96 -4.16
C GLY A 423 9.06 -27.35 -5.26
N ASP A 424 9.02 -26.63 -6.39
CA ASP A 424 9.91 -26.71 -7.57
C ASP A 424 9.91 -28.04 -8.38
N VAL A 425 9.34 -29.13 -7.85
CA VAL A 425 9.31 -30.42 -8.55
C VAL A 425 8.13 -30.52 -9.53
N TYR A 426 6.91 -30.23 -9.06
CA TYR A 426 5.67 -30.29 -9.85
C TYR A 426 4.94 -28.95 -9.96
N ASN A 427 5.40 -27.94 -9.21
CA ASN A 427 4.79 -26.61 -9.19
C ASN A 427 5.86 -25.54 -8.96
N ALA A 428 5.43 -24.27 -9.02
CA ALA A 428 6.31 -23.11 -8.89
C ALA A 428 6.47 -22.61 -7.44
N PHE A 429 6.14 -23.42 -6.41
CA PHE A 429 6.42 -23.03 -5.03
C PHE A 429 7.93 -23.04 -4.77
N LEU A 430 8.39 -22.18 -3.84
CA LEU A 430 9.82 -22.12 -3.49
C LEU A 430 10.29 -23.47 -2.92
N PRO A 431 11.43 -24.02 -3.39
CA PRO A 431 11.96 -25.28 -2.87
C PRO A 431 12.44 -25.11 -1.41
N SER A 432 11.85 -25.87 -0.48
CA SER A 432 12.19 -25.75 0.93
C SER A 432 11.93 -27.02 1.73
N LEU A 433 12.67 -27.17 2.83
CA LEU A 433 12.45 -28.19 3.87
C LEU A 433 12.02 -27.55 5.20
N THR A 434 11.60 -26.28 5.16
CA THR A 434 11.02 -25.55 6.29
C THR A 434 9.77 -24.81 5.80
N LEU A 435 8.62 -25.43 6.03
CA LEU A 435 7.34 -25.00 5.48
C LEU A 435 6.56 -24.21 6.54
N GLY A 436 6.51 -22.89 6.40
CA GLY A 436 5.86 -22.00 7.36
C GLY A 436 4.34 -22.06 7.26
N CYS A 437 3.64 -22.24 8.39
CA CYS A 437 2.18 -22.42 8.42
C CYS A 437 1.38 -21.13 8.65
N GLY A 438 2.03 -19.96 8.58
CA GLY A 438 1.38 -18.66 8.75
C GLY A 438 0.70 -18.48 10.11
N SER A 439 -0.18 -17.48 10.20
CA SER A 439 -0.92 -17.19 11.43
C SER A 439 -1.82 -18.35 11.88
N TYR A 440 -2.32 -19.17 10.94
CA TYR A 440 -3.10 -20.38 11.24
C TYR A 440 -2.31 -21.39 12.08
N GLY A 441 -1.06 -21.65 11.70
CA GLY A 441 -0.14 -22.51 12.45
C GLY A 441 0.66 -21.80 13.55
N ARG A 442 0.32 -20.55 13.88
CA ARG A 442 1.04 -19.69 14.85
C ARG A 442 2.50 -19.48 14.45
N ASN A 443 2.75 -19.22 13.18
CA ASN A 443 4.07 -18.91 12.63
C ASN A 443 4.13 -17.46 12.10
N SER A 444 5.31 -16.87 12.12
CA SER A 444 5.62 -15.54 11.56
C SER A 444 5.68 -15.53 10.03
N ILE A 445 5.77 -16.71 9.40
CA ILE A 445 5.91 -16.88 7.96
C ILE A 445 4.88 -17.88 7.42
N SER A 446 4.27 -17.53 6.30
CA SER A 446 3.25 -18.30 5.58
C SER A 446 3.75 -18.69 4.18
N ASP A 447 4.98 -19.16 4.09
CA ASP A 447 5.62 -19.54 2.84
C ASP A 447 6.65 -20.65 3.09
N ASN A 448 7.19 -21.21 2.01
CA ASN A 448 8.38 -22.04 2.03
C ASN A 448 9.59 -21.15 2.32
N VAL A 449 10.25 -21.39 3.46
CA VAL A 449 11.38 -20.55 3.89
C VAL A 449 12.50 -20.63 2.85
N SER A 450 13.04 -19.48 2.48
CA SER A 450 14.10 -19.31 1.49
C SER A 450 15.26 -18.46 2.05
N ALA A 451 16.30 -18.29 1.24
CA ALA A 451 17.41 -17.37 1.52
C ALA A 451 16.92 -15.95 1.87
N MET A 452 15.89 -15.44 1.19
CA MET A 452 15.41 -14.06 1.42
C MET A 452 14.92 -13.81 2.85
N ASN A 453 14.48 -14.85 3.56
CA ASN A 453 14.03 -14.72 4.95
C ASN A 453 15.20 -14.55 5.95
N LEU A 454 16.43 -14.71 5.50
CA LEU A 454 17.66 -14.53 6.29
C LEU A 454 18.38 -13.20 5.96
N LEU A 455 17.66 -12.23 5.38
CA LEU A 455 18.19 -10.90 5.07
C LEU A 455 17.37 -9.80 5.75
N ASN A 456 18.07 -8.76 6.19
CA ASN A 456 17.51 -7.43 6.42
C ASN A 456 17.61 -6.62 5.12
N ILE A 457 16.50 -6.02 4.68
CA ILE A 457 16.49 -5.12 3.51
C ILE A 457 16.49 -3.66 3.99
N LYS A 458 17.64 -3.01 3.91
CA LYS A 458 17.79 -1.58 4.17
C LYS A 458 17.27 -0.78 2.98
N LYS A 459 16.58 0.34 3.26
CA LYS A 459 16.00 1.23 2.24
C LYS A 459 16.68 2.59 2.30
N VAL A 460 17.27 3.03 1.20
CA VAL A 460 17.77 4.40 1.01
C VAL A 460 16.78 5.14 0.12
N GLY A 461 16.19 6.22 0.64
CA GLY A 461 15.21 7.02 -0.08
C GLY A 461 15.76 8.41 -0.44
N ARG A 462 15.82 8.73 -1.73
CA ARG A 462 16.20 10.05 -2.23
C ARG A 462 15.05 11.04 -2.01
N ARG A 463 15.35 12.25 -1.50
CA ARG A 463 14.36 13.35 -1.46
C ARG A 463 13.89 13.64 -2.87
N ARG A 464 12.57 13.69 -3.05
CA ARG A 464 11.91 14.00 -4.33
C ARG A 464 10.82 15.02 -4.14
N ASN A 465 10.62 15.85 -5.15
CA ASN A 465 9.36 16.54 -5.33
C ASN A 465 8.39 15.57 -6.00
N ASN A 466 7.21 15.39 -5.40
CA ASN A 466 6.16 14.68 -6.13
C ASN A 466 5.81 15.44 -7.41
N MET A 467 5.46 14.70 -8.46
CA MET A 467 4.97 15.23 -9.75
C MET A 467 3.97 16.36 -9.53
N GLN A 468 4.12 17.45 -10.26
CA GLN A 468 3.13 18.52 -10.37
C GLN A 468 2.49 18.44 -11.74
N TRP A 469 1.36 19.12 -11.88
CA TRP A 469 0.60 19.23 -13.11
C TRP A 469 0.18 20.67 -13.29
N PHE A 470 -0.02 21.02 -14.55
CA PHE A 470 -0.60 22.27 -14.94
C PHE A 470 -1.88 21.96 -15.71
N LYS A 471 -3.02 22.08 -15.02
CA LYS A 471 -4.35 21.80 -15.56
C LYS A 471 -5.14 23.09 -15.66
N VAL A 472 -5.57 23.38 -16.86
CA VAL A 472 -6.40 24.51 -17.28
C VAL A 472 -7.40 23.99 -18.30
N PRO A 473 -8.44 24.75 -18.69
CA PRO A 473 -9.35 24.33 -19.75
C PRO A 473 -8.58 23.93 -21.01
N SER A 474 -9.09 22.89 -21.68
CA SER A 474 -8.45 22.38 -22.91
C SER A 474 -8.39 23.43 -24.03
N LYS A 475 -9.28 24.42 -23.98
CA LYS A 475 -9.40 25.51 -24.93
C LYS A 475 -9.77 26.80 -24.19
N THR A 476 -9.00 27.85 -24.43
CA THR A 476 -9.31 29.20 -23.97
C THR A 476 -9.36 30.12 -25.18
N TYR A 477 -10.53 30.67 -25.45
CA TYR A 477 -10.74 31.69 -26.48
C TYR A 477 -10.75 33.05 -25.79
N PHE A 478 -10.09 34.04 -26.38
CA PHE A 478 -10.00 35.40 -25.87
C PHE A 478 -10.04 36.38 -27.06
N GLU A 479 -9.97 37.68 -26.77
CA GLU A 479 -10.24 38.80 -27.69
C GLU A 479 -11.74 39.14 -27.81
N ARG A 480 -11.98 40.36 -28.29
CA ARG A 480 -13.31 40.90 -28.54
C ARG A 480 -14.14 39.97 -29.44
N ASP A 481 -15.39 39.78 -29.06
CA ASP A 481 -16.38 38.98 -29.80
C ASP A 481 -16.01 37.49 -29.92
N SER A 482 -15.16 36.99 -29.03
CA SER A 482 -14.75 35.58 -28.97
C SER A 482 -15.90 34.63 -28.66
N ILE A 483 -17.04 35.12 -28.15
CA ILE A 483 -18.30 34.36 -28.06
C ILE A 483 -18.77 33.77 -29.40
N GLN A 484 -18.27 34.29 -30.54
CA GLN A 484 -18.47 33.67 -31.87
C GLN A 484 -18.04 32.20 -31.92
N TYR A 485 -17.14 31.76 -31.03
CA TYR A 485 -16.74 30.35 -30.97
C TYR A 485 -17.93 29.42 -30.68
N LEU A 486 -18.98 29.89 -30.02
CA LEU A 486 -20.22 29.13 -29.82
C LEU A 486 -20.84 28.69 -31.16
N GLN A 487 -20.59 29.37 -32.27
CA GLN A 487 -21.04 28.95 -33.60
C GLN A 487 -20.25 27.72 -34.12
N LYS A 488 -18.99 27.58 -33.71
CA LYS A 488 -18.02 26.60 -34.21
C LYS A 488 -17.79 25.42 -33.26
N CYS A 489 -18.28 25.51 -32.03
CA CYS A 489 -18.16 24.44 -31.05
C CYS A 489 -18.82 23.15 -31.57
N ARG A 490 -18.11 22.02 -31.51
CA ARG A 490 -18.59 20.72 -32.01
C ARG A 490 -19.53 20.06 -31.00
N ASP A 491 -20.43 19.23 -31.49
CA ASP A 491 -21.41 18.42 -30.73
C ASP A 491 -22.09 19.25 -29.63
N VAL A 492 -22.89 20.23 -30.08
CA VAL A 492 -23.72 21.11 -29.26
C VAL A 492 -25.12 21.04 -29.85
N GLU A 493 -26.06 20.38 -29.17
CA GLU A 493 -27.45 20.24 -29.60
C GLU A 493 -28.44 20.67 -28.52
N ARG A 494 -28.15 20.35 -27.26
CA ARG A 494 -28.97 20.64 -26.08
C ARG A 494 -28.16 21.43 -25.05
N VAL A 495 -28.42 22.73 -24.98
CA VAL A 495 -27.66 23.65 -24.14
C VAL A 495 -28.43 24.02 -22.88
N MET A 496 -27.84 23.83 -21.70
CA MET A 496 -28.30 24.44 -20.47
C MET A 496 -27.49 25.71 -20.20
N ILE A 497 -28.15 26.88 -20.17
CA ILE A 497 -27.51 28.15 -19.83
C ILE A 497 -27.78 28.44 -18.36
N VAL A 498 -26.73 28.53 -17.56
CA VAL A 498 -26.78 28.87 -16.13
C VAL A 498 -26.23 30.29 -15.95
N THR A 499 -27.04 31.16 -15.37
CA THR A 499 -26.74 32.60 -15.24
C THR A 499 -27.46 33.20 -14.03
N ASP A 500 -27.18 34.47 -13.73
CA ASP A 500 -27.97 35.30 -12.81
C ASP A 500 -28.92 36.25 -13.58
N ARG A 501 -29.82 36.91 -12.83
CA ARG A 501 -30.80 37.86 -13.38
C ARG A 501 -30.15 39.13 -13.94
N ALA A 502 -29.02 39.58 -13.40
CA ALA A 502 -28.36 40.79 -13.88
C ALA A 502 -27.85 40.60 -15.31
N MET A 503 -27.34 39.41 -15.66
CA MET A 503 -26.92 39.11 -17.03
C MET A 503 -28.08 39.08 -18.03
N VAL A 504 -29.28 38.74 -17.57
CA VAL A 504 -30.51 38.83 -18.37
C VAL A 504 -30.88 40.30 -18.60
N GLU A 505 -30.92 41.10 -17.53
CA GLU A 505 -31.26 42.53 -17.60
C GLU A 505 -30.27 43.36 -18.43
N LEU A 506 -28.99 42.97 -18.44
CA LEU A 506 -27.94 43.58 -19.26
C LEU A 506 -27.94 43.11 -20.73
N GLY A 507 -28.81 42.17 -21.11
CA GLY A 507 -28.91 41.63 -22.48
C GLY A 507 -27.76 40.71 -22.89
N PHE A 508 -26.91 40.27 -21.95
CA PHE A 508 -25.80 39.38 -22.26
C PHE A 508 -26.26 37.95 -22.57
N LEU A 509 -27.33 37.49 -21.91
CA LEU A 509 -27.95 36.21 -22.24
C LEU A 509 -28.41 36.18 -23.71
N ASP A 510 -29.03 37.25 -24.19
CA ASP A 510 -29.52 37.34 -25.56
C ASP A 510 -28.37 37.25 -26.57
N ARG A 511 -27.23 37.90 -26.30
CA ARG A 511 -26.02 37.77 -27.13
C ARG A 511 -25.53 36.32 -27.23
N ILE A 512 -25.60 35.54 -26.15
CA ILE A 512 -25.24 34.11 -26.18
C ILE A 512 -26.23 33.32 -27.02
N ILE A 513 -27.53 33.55 -26.86
CA ILE A 513 -28.59 32.90 -27.63
C ILE A 513 -28.43 33.19 -29.12
N GLU A 514 -28.18 34.45 -29.50
CA GLU A 514 -27.93 34.85 -30.89
C GLU A 514 -26.77 34.05 -31.51
N GLN A 515 -25.67 33.81 -30.77
CA GLN A 515 -24.56 33.00 -31.29
C GLN A 515 -24.94 31.52 -31.46
N LEU A 516 -25.83 30.98 -30.61
CA LEU A 516 -26.33 29.62 -30.73
C LEU A 516 -27.30 29.48 -31.91
N ASP A 517 -28.14 30.49 -32.16
CA ASP A 517 -29.10 30.51 -33.28
C ASP A 517 -28.42 30.65 -34.65
N LEU A 518 -27.22 31.25 -34.70
CA LEU A 518 -26.40 31.35 -35.91
C LEU A 518 -25.73 30.02 -36.30
N ARG A 519 -25.90 28.95 -35.52
CA ARG A 519 -25.32 27.63 -35.84
C ARG A 519 -26.05 26.96 -37.01
N ARG A 520 -25.31 26.12 -37.74
CA ARG A 520 -25.87 25.33 -38.86
C ARG A 520 -26.86 24.25 -38.39
N ASN A 521 -26.65 23.71 -37.20
CA ASN A 521 -27.56 22.76 -36.58
C ASN A 521 -28.51 23.49 -35.63
N LYS A 522 -29.76 23.02 -35.54
CA LYS A 522 -30.74 23.58 -34.61
C LYS A 522 -30.33 23.22 -33.18
N VAL A 523 -30.05 24.23 -32.35
CA VAL A 523 -29.77 24.06 -30.92
C VAL A 523 -31.05 24.28 -30.14
N VAL A 524 -31.35 23.39 -29.21
CA VAL A 524 -32.40 23.58 -28.21
C VAL A 524 -31.72 24.01 -26.92
N TYR A 525 -32.20 25.10 -26.31
CA TYR A 525 -31.63 25.59 -25.05
C TYR A 525 -32.67 25.72 -23.95
N GLN A 526 -32.23 25.58 -22.71
CA GLN A 526 -33.00 25.86 -21.50
C GLN A 526 -32.17 26.80 -20.61
N ILE A 527 -32.85 27.73 -19.94
CA ILE A 527 -32.24 28.79 -19.14
C ILE A 527 -32.53 28.55 -17.66
N PHE A 528 -31.52 28.70 -16.82
CA PHE A 528 -31.63 28.82 -15.37
C PHE A 528 -30.94 30.10 -14.93
N SER A 529 -31.74 31.13 -14.66
CA SER A 529 -31.29 32.50 -14.38
C SER A 529 -31.43 32.92 -12.91
N ASP A 530 -31.79 31.98 -12.04
CA ASP A 530 -32.08 32.24 -10.62
C ASP A 530 -30.85 32.01 -9.71
N VAL A 531 -29.63 32.07 -10.26
CA VAL A 531 -28.42 32.00 -9.42
C VAL A 531 -28.23 33.31 -8.66
N GLU A 532 -28.23 33.24 -7.33
CA GLU A 532 -27.97 34.37 -6.46
C GLU A 532 -26.46 34.56 -6.15
N PRO A 533 -26.03 35.75 -5.71
CA PRO A 533 -24.69 35.93 -5.12
C PRO A 533 -24.47 34.96 -3.95
N ASP A 534 -23.28 34.38 -3.88
CA ASP A 534 -22.94 33.32 -2.90
C ASP A 534 -23.96 32.15 -2.92
N PRO A 535 -24.02 31.40 -4.04
CA PRO A 535 -25.13 30.52 -4.37
C PRO A 535 -25.32 29.42 -3.32
N ASP A 536 -26.58 29.17 -2.94
CA ASP A 536 -26.94 28.15 -1.97
C ASP A 536 -27.01 26.76 -2.60
N ILE A 537 -26.73 25.73 -1.80
CA ILE A 537 -26.82 24.32 -2.21
C ILE A 537 -28.22 23.96 -2.75
N THR A 538 -29.29 24.61 -2.25
CA THR A 538 -30.65 24.40 -2.75
C THR A 538 -30.84 24.94 -4.17
N THR A 539 -30.16 26.02 -4.55
CA THR A 539 -30.13 26.55 -5.92
C THR A 539 -29.45 25.56 -6.86
N VAL A 540 -28.33 24.95 -6.42
CA VAL A 540 -27.62 23.89 -7.16
C VAL A 540 -28.53 22.69 -7.42
N TYR A 541 -29.28 22.22 -6.41
CA TYR A 541 -30.19 21.09 -6.60
C TYR A 541 -31.32 21.39 -7.59
N LYS A 542 -31.91 22.60 -7.55
CA LYS A 542 -32.93 23.02 -8.52
C LYS A 542 -32.40 23.02 -9.96
N GLY A 543 -31.22 23.60 -10.18
CA GLY A 543 -30.58 23.59 -11.50
C GLY A 543 -30.22 22.18 -11.97
N THR A 544 -29.77 21.32 -11.05
CA THR A 544 -29.45 19.91 -11.34
C THR A 544 -30.68 19.12 -11.78
N GLU A 545 -31.82 19.29 -11.11
CA GLU A 545 -33.06 18.62 -11.50
C GLU A 545 -33.53 19.03 -12.90
N LEU A 546 -33.42 20.31 -13.23
CA LEU A 546 -33.67 20.79 -14.60
C LEU A 546 -32.71 20.14 -15.61
N MET A 547 -31.42 20.03 -15.31
CA MET A 547 -30.46 19.33 -16.15
C MET A 547 -30.80 17.83 -16.29
N ARG A 548 -31.30 17.16 -15.25
CA ARG A 548 -31.71 15.74 -15.32
C ARG A 548 -32.89 15.53 -16.25
N THR A 549 -33.88 16.42 -16.22
CA THR A 549 -35.02 16.36 -17.14
C THR A 549 -34.61 16.75 -18.56
N PHE A 550 -33.85 17.84 -18.72
CA PHE A 550 -33.47 18.38 -20.02
C PHE A 550 -32.37 17.59 -20.70
N LYS A 551 -31.49 16.90 -19.96
CA LYS A 551 -30.35 16.14 -20.47
C LYS A 551 -29.47 16.96 -21.45
N PRO A 552 -28.84 18.06 -20.99
CA PRO A 552 -27.98 18.88 -21.84
C PRO A 552 -26.68 18.16 -22.20
N ASP A 553 -26.27 18.22 -23.47
CA ASP A 553 -24.92 17.84 -23.90
C ASP A 553 -23.89 18.96 -23.69
N THR A 554 -24.36 20.18 -23.43
CA THR A 554 -23.53 21.35 -23.20
C THR A 554 -24.12 22.21 -22.09
N ILE A 555 -23.31 22.61 -21.13
CA ILE A 555 -23.65 23.59 -20.10
C ILE A 555 -22.83 24.85 -20.38
N ILE A 556 -23.51 26.00 -20.50
CA ILE A 556 -22.88 27.31 -20.61
C ILE A 556 -23.13 28.06 -19.30
N ALA A 557 -22.06 28.34 -18.56
CA ALA A 557 -22.09 29.22 -17.42
C ALA A 557 -21.74 30.64 -17.87
N LEU A 558 -22.70 31.56 -17.79
CA LEU A 558 -22.55 32.97 -18.13
C LEU A 558 -22.67 33.79 -16.84
N GLY A 559 -21.66 34.58 -16.52
CA GLY A 559 -21.75 35.48 -15.35
C GLY A 559 -20.43 35.68 -14.62
N GLY A 560 -20.52 36.15 -13.37
CA GLY A 560 -19.39 36.18 -12.44
C GLY A 560 -19.10 34.82 -11.79
N GLY A 561 -18.34 34.83 -10.69
CA GLY A 561 -18.00 33.60 -9.97
C GLY A 561 -19.21 32.80 -9.49
N SER A 562 -20.28 33.48 -9.02
CA SER A 562 -21.46 32.81 -8.47
C SER A 562 -22.19 31.92 -9.49
N PRO A 563 -22.61 32.41 -10.70
CA PRO A 563 -23.15 31.53 -11.74
C PRO A 563 -22.22 30.38 -12.16
N MET A 564 -20.92 30.63 -12.29
CA MET A 564 -19.95 29.61 -12.71
C MET A 564 -19.77 28.52 -11.66
N ASP A 565 -19.65 28.88 -10.39
CA ASP A 565 -19.47 27.95 -9.29
C ASP A 565 -20.72 27.09 -9.09
N ALA A 566 -21.92 27.71 -9.15
CA ALA A 566 -23.19 26.98 -9.10
C ALA A 566 -23.28 25.99 -10.28
N ALA A 567 -22.96 26.42 -11.49
CA ALA A 567 -23.01 25.59 -12.68
C ALA A 567 -22.02 24.41 -12.62
N LYS A 568 -20.81 24.59 -12.08
CA LYS A 568 -19.82 23.50 -11.89
C LYS A 568 -20.37 22.39 -11.01
N VAL A 569 -21.04 22.74 -9.92
CA VAL A 569 -21.60 21.75 -8.99
C VAL A 569 -22.87 21.12 -9.56
N MET A 570 -23.70 21.87 -10.30
CA MET A 570 -24.81 21.31 -11.08
C MET A 570 -24.31 20.29 -12.11
N TRP A 571 -23.22 20.61 -12.82
CA TRP A 571 -22.58 19.72 -13.79
C TRP A 571 -22.08 18.43 -13.13
N LEU A 572 -21.42 18.53 -11.97
CA LEU A 572 -20.98 17.37 -11.18
C LEU A 572 -22.15 16.43 -10.83
N PHE A 573 -23.24 16.96 -10.27
CA PHE A 573 -24.38 16.13 -9.88
C PHE A 573 -25.21 15.60 -11.06
N TYR A 574 -25.16 16.29 -12.20
CA TYR A 574 -25.75 15.82 -13.44
C TYR A 574 -24.96 14.63 -14.03
N GLU A 575 -23.64 14.72 -14.06
CA GLU A 575 -22.75 13.65 -14.51
C GLU A 575 -22.83 12.44 -13.56
N GLN A 576 -22.85 12.68 -12.25
CA GLN A 576 -22.61 11.66 -11.22
C GLN A 576 -23.69 11.72 -10.11
N PRO A 577 -24.90 11.16 -10.36
CA PRO A 577 -26.05 11.36 -9.49
C PRO A 577 -25.98 10.64 -8.13
N THR A 578 -25.00 9.75 -7.94
CA THR A 578 -24.81 8.97 -6.70
C THR A 578 -23.80 9.59 -5.73
N VAL A 579 -23.19 10.72 -6.09
CA VAL A 579 -22.20 11.41 -5.25
C VAL A 579 -22.90 12.17 -4.14
N ASP A 580 -22.44 12.00 -2.89
CA ASP A 580 -22.84 12.83 -1.76
C ASP A 580 -22.01 14.12 -1.73
N PHE A 581 -22.66 15.26 -1.51
CA PHE A 581 -21.99 16.54 -1.37
C PHE A 581 -20.98 16.56 -0.22
N HIS A 582 -21.27 15.90 0.91
CA HIS A 582 -20.41 15.96 2.10
C HIS A 582 -19.06 15.26 1.89
N ASP A 583 -19.00 14.29 0.97
CA ASP A 583 -17.75 13.63 0.57
C ASP A 583 -16.84 14.56 -0.26
N LEU A 584 -17.42 15.62 -0.86
CA LEU A 584 -16.71 16.57 -1.73
C LEU A 584 -16.02 17.72 -0.97
N VAL A 585 -16.45 17.97 0.27
CA VAL A 585 -15.97 19.07 1.12
C VAL A 585 -14.73 18.67 1.94
N GLN A 586 -14.17 17.49 1.69
CA GLN A 586 -13.03 16.98 2.46
C GLN A 586 -11.75 17.78 2.20
N LYS A 587 -11.05 18.12 3.28
CA LYS A 587 -9.77 18.85 3.23
C LYS A 587 -8.64 17.94 2.73
N PHE A 588 -7.61 18.53 2.15
CA PHE A 588 -6.44 17.78 1.67
C PHE A 588 -5.16 18.60 1.73
N MET A 589 -4.06 17.91 2.04
CA MET A 589 -2.70 18.44 1.92
C MET A 589 -2.11 18.17 0.53
N ASP A 590 -2.49 17.06 -0.10
CA ASP A 590 -2.15 16.71 -1.48
C ASP A 590 -3.44 16.32 -2.19
N ILE A 591 -3.81 17.05 -3.24
CA ILE A 591 -5.07 16.84 -3.98
C ILE A 591 -5.19 15.42 -4.57
N ARG A 592 -4.07 14.69 -4.69
CA ARG A 592 -4.04 13.28 -5.10
C ARG A 592 -4.42 12.28 -4.03
N LYS A 593 -4.18 12.62 -2.76
CA LYS A 593 -4.24 11.69 -1.63
C LYS A 593 -5.50 11.88 -0.80
N ARG A 594 -6.59 12.28 -1.47
CA ARG A 594 -7.88 12.50 -0.83
C ARG A 594 -8.45 11.19 -0.32
N ALA A 595 -9.19 11.29 0.79
CA ALA A 595 -9.99 10.19 1.30
C ALA A 595 -11.08 9.78 0.27
N PHE A 596 -11.64 10.76 -0.43
CA PHE A 596 -12.62 10.56 -1.50
C PHE A 596 -12.04 10.95 -2.87
N LYS A 597 -12.16 10.06 -3.85
CA LYS A 597 -11.72 10.32 -5.23
C LYS A 597 -12.88 10.94 -6.01
N PHE A 598 -12.69 12.16 -6.51
CA PHE A 598 -13.68 12.78 -7.39
C PHE A 598 -13.89 11.93 -8.65
N PRO A 599 -15.14 11.83 -9.12
CA PRO A 599 -15.44 11.14 -10.35
C PRO A 599 -14.91 11.94 -11.56
N GLU A 600 -14.81 11.26 -12.70
CA GLU A 600 -14.54 11.91 -13.99
C GLU A 600 -15.80 12.60 -14.49
N LEU A 601 -15.65 13.84 -14.96
CA LEU A 601 -16.72 14.64 -15.58
C LEU A 601 -16.46 14.82 -17.08
N GLY A 602 -17.47 15.33 -17.80
CA GLY A 602 -17.36 15.58 -19.24
C GLY A 602 -17.80 14.42 -20.13
N LYS A 603 -18.46 13.40 -19.57
CA LYS A 603 -18.96 12.23 -20.33
C LYS A 603 -20.36 12.49 -20.90
N LYS A 604 -21.24 13.14 -20.13
CA LYS A 604 -22.59 13.52 -20.57
C LYS A 604 -22.65 14.93 -21.13
N SER A 605 -21.92 15.87 -20.54
CA SER A 605 -22.00 17.28 -20.91
C SER A 605 -20.64 17.97 -20.93
N LYS A 606 -20.44 18.85 -21.91
CA LYS A 606 -19.30 19.77 -21.94
C LYS A 606 -19.61 21.00 -21.09
N PHE A 607 -18.60 21.55 -20.41
CA PHE A 607 -18.77 22.76 -19.61
C PHE A 607 -18.04 23.94 -20.26
N ILE A 608 -18.79 24.97 -20.63
CA ILE A 608 -18.28 26.22 -21.22
C ILE A 608 -18.49 27.35 -20.21
N ALA A 609 -17.42 28.02 -19.82
CA ALA A 609 -17.46 29.16 -18.90
C ALA A 609 -17.18 30.48 -19.63
N ILE A 610 -18.04 31.47 -19.41
CA ILE A 610 -17.98 32.79 -20.03
C ILE A 610 -18.07 33.85 -18.92
N PRO A 611 -16.92 34.39 -18.45
CA PRO A 611 -16.91 35.36 -17.38
C PRO A 611 -17.42 36.74 -17.84
N THR A 612 -18.23 37.39 -17.01
CA THR A 612 -18.72 38.77 -17.22
C THR A 612 -18.18 39.75 -16.19
N THR A 613 -17.20 39.30 -15.39
CA THR A 613 -16.45 40.11 -14.42
C THR A 613 -14.98 39.72 -14.47
N SER A 614 -14.08 40.67 -14.19
CA SER A 614 -12.62 40.44 -14.16
C SER A 614 -12.14 40.36 -12.72
N GLY A 615 -12.16 39.17 -12.12
CA GLY A 615 -11.79 38.96 -10.72
C GLY A 615 -11.53 37.52 -10.32
N THR A 616 -12.51 36.64 -10.57
CA THR A 616 -12.55 35.31 -9.93
C THR A 616 -11.68 34.26 -10.63
N GLY A 617 -11.47 34.37 -11.94
CA GLY A 617 -10.83 33.32 -12.74
C GLY A 617 -11.60 31.99 -12.76
N SER A 618 -12.87 31.95 -12.32
CA SER A 618 -13.65 30.70 -12.22
C SER A 618 -13.80 29.99 -13.58
N GLU A 619 -13.66 30.71 -14.69
CA GLU A 619 -13.68 30.15 -16.04
C GLU A 619 -12.50 29.22 -16.36
N VAL A 620 -11.41 29.26 -15.58
CA VAL A 620 -10.22 28.43 -15.77
C VAL A 620 -9.85 27.59 -14.55
N THR A 621 -10.55 27.75 -13.43
CA THR A 621 -10.15 27.11 -12.17
C THR A 621 -10.97 25.86 -11.84
N PRO A 622 -10.38 24.92 -11.07
CA PRO A 622 -11.05 23.74 -10.55
C PRO A 622 -11.84 23.98 -9.26
N PHE A 623 -12.12 25.24 -8.92
CA PHE A 623 -12.74 25.61 -7.64
C PHE A 623 -14.20 26.01 -7.83
N ALA A 624 -15.03 25.75 -6.82
CA ALA A 624 -16.38 26.26 -6.70
C ALA A 624 -16.70 26.51 -5.22
N VAL A 625 -17.34 27.62 -4.89
CA VAL A 625 -17.79 27.92 -3.53
C VAL A 625 -19.31 27.87 -3.46
N ILE A 626 -19.84 26.95 -2.66
CA ILE A 626 -21.28 26.79 -2.44
C ILE A 626 -21.63 27.11 -0.98
N SER A 627 -22.66 27.92 -0.78
CA SER A 627 -23.20 28.25 0.53
C SER A 627 -24.19 27.18 1.00
N ASP A 628 -24.24 26.98 2.29
CA ASP A 628 -25.29 26.27 3.01
C ASP A 628 -25.86 27.23 4.04
N LYS A 629 -26.86 28.00 3.59
CA LYS A 629 -27.49 29.05 4.39
C LYS A 629 -28.25 28.47 5.58
N ALA A 630 -28.72 27.22 5.48
CA ALA A 630 -29.40 26.54 6.58
C ALA A 630 -28.47 26.29 7.77
N ASN A 631 -27.19 25.98 7.51
CA ASN A 631 -26.18 25.75 8.54
C ASN A 631 -25.18 26.91 8.72
N ASN A 632 -25.39 28.03 8.02
CA ASN A 632 -24.51 29.20 7.99
C ASN A 632 -23.04 28.85 7.67
N ARG A 633 -22.83 28.02 6.64
CA ARG A 633 -21.50 27.56 6.22
C ARG A 633 -21.27 27.85 4.74
N LYS A 634 -20.00 28.07 4.36
CA LYS A 634 -19.54 28.11 2.97
C LYS A 634 -18.59 26.95 2.73
N TYR A 635 -18.84 26.17 1.69
CA TYR A 635 -18.09 24.97 1.35
C TYR A 635 -17.26 25.23 0.08
N PRO A 636 -15.93 25.41 0.20
CA PRO A 636 -15.06 25.44 -0.96
C PRO A 636 -14.85 24.02 -1.46
N ILE A 637 -15.26 23.76 -2.70
CA ILE A 637 -14.98 22.53 -3.41
C ILE A 637 -13.83 22.82 -4.36
N ALA A 638 -12.82 21.97 -4.31
CA ALA A 638 -11.67 22.04 -5.19
C ALA A 638 -11.55 20.68 -5.85
N ASP A 639 -11.54 20.54 -7.16
CA ASP A 639 -11.03 19.32 -7.82
C ASP A 639 -10.80 19.57 -9.30
N TYR A 640 -9.72 19.05 -9.86
CA TYR A 640 -9.42 19.23 -11.28
C TYR A 640 -10.51 18.69 -12.22
N SER A 641 -11.33 17.74 -11.77
CA SER A 641 -12.52 17.32 -12.49
C SER A 641 -13.51 18.47 -12.76
N LEU A 642 -13.54 19.50 -11.91
CA LEU A 642 -14.39 20.69 -12.06
C LEU A 642 -13.82 21.76 -13.00
N THR A 643 -12.63 21.52 -13.59
CA THR A 643 -12.03 22.46 -14.55
C THR A 643 -12.94 22.55 -15.78
N PRO A 644 -13.36 23.77 -16.20
CA PRO A 644 -14.15 23.95 -17.41
C PRO A 644 -13.52 23.29 -18.64
N THR A 645 -14.36 22.77 -19.54
CA THR A 645 -13.88 22.19 -20.81
C THR A 645 -13.36 23.28 -21.74
N VAL A 646 -14.08 24.41 -21.79
CA VAL A 646 -13.79 25.59 -22.60
C VAL A 646 -13.98 26.85 -21.75
N ALA A 647 -13.05 27.79 -21.88
CA ALA A 647 -13.22 29.16 -21.40
C ALA A 647 -13.33 30.13 -22.59
N ILE A 648 -14.25 31.10 -22.54
CA ILE A 648 -14.39 32.17 -23.54
C ILE A 648 -14.32 33.52 -22.84
N VAL A 649 -13.19 34.21 -22.97
CA VAL A 649 -12.81 35.44 -22.26
C VAL A 649 -13.04 36.63 -23.20
N ASP A 650 -14.28 37.11 -23.25
CA ASP A 650 -14.68 38.20 -24.17
C ASP A 650 -14.74 39.55 -23.43
N PRO A 651 -13.81 40.49 -23.72
CA PRO A 651 -13.76 41.79 -23.05
C PRO A 651 -15.00 42.66 -23.30
N ALA A 652 -15.81 42.36 -24.32
CA ALA A 652 -17.06 43.09 -24.57
C ALA A 652 -18.12 42.85 -23.46
N LEU A 653 -17.96 41.83 -22.62
CA LEU A 653 -18.88 41.48 -21.54
C LEU A 653 -18.53 42.13 -20.19
N VAL A 654 -17.42 42.88 -20.10
CA VAL A 654 -16.99 43.55 -18.86
C VAL A 654 -17.03 45.08 -18.92
N LEU A 655 -17.44 45.67 -20.06
CA LEU A 655 -17.42 47.12 -20.27
C LEU A 655 -18.42 47.88 -19.39
N THR A 656 -19.53 47.23 -19.00
CA THR A 656 -20.61 47.84 -18.21
C THR A 656 -20.40 47.66 -16.69
N VAL A 657 -19.33 46.98 -16.26
CA VAL A 657 -19.08 46.70 -14.84
C VAL A 657 -18.77 48.01 -14.08
N PRO A 658 -19.48 48.32 -12.97
CA PRO A 658 -19.27 49.56 -12.22
C PRO A 658 -17.83 49.74 -11.70
N ALA A 659 -17.42 50.99 -11.51
CA ALA A 659 -16.07 51.35 -11.07
C ALA A 659 -15.68 50.69 -9.73
N HIS A 660 -16.57 50.68 -8.73
CA HIS A 660 -16.29 50.09 -7.43
C HIS A 660 -16.12 48.56 -7.50
N VAL A 661 -16.94 47.86 -8.29
CA VAL A 661 -16.79 46.41 -8.53
C VAL A 661 -15.46 46.15 -9.24
N THR A 662 -15.11 46.97 -10.22
CA THR A 662 -13.87 46.86 -10.99
C THR A 662 -12.63 47.02 -10.09
N ALA A 663 -12.69 47.95 -9.13
CA ALA A 663 -11.62 48.15 -8.16
C ALA A 663 -11.47 46.94 -7.23
N ASP A 664 -12.58 46.49 -6.64
CA ASP A 664 -12.57 45.36 -5.70
C ASP A 664 -12.13 44.06 -6.38
N THR A 665 -12.65 43.75 -7.57
CA THR A 665 -12.26 42.53 -8.30
C THR A 665 -10.86 42.61 -8.90
N GLY A 666 -10.41 43.79 -9.33
CA GLY A 666 -9.06 43.98 -9.87
C GLY A 666 -7.96 43.80 -8.82
N MET A 667 -8.19 44.23 -7.58
CA MET A 667 -7.28 43.95 -6.47
C MET A 667 -7.30 42.49 -6.05
N ASP A 668 -8.42 41.80 -6.24
CA ASP A 668 -8.52 40.35 -6.04
C ASP A 668 -7.61 39.59 -7.03
N VAL A 669 -7.59 40.01 -8.30
CA VAL A 669 -6.64 39.48 -9.31
C VAL A 669 -5.19 39.64 -8.85
N LEU A 670 -4.83 40.79 -8.26
CA LEU A 670 -3.49 41.03 -7.74
C LEU A 670 -3.15 40.08 -6.58
N THR A 671 -4.12 39.85 -5.71
CA THR A 671 -4.01 38.91 -4.58
C THR A 671 -3.80 37.48 -5.09
N HIS A 672 -4.64 37.03 -6.04
CA HIS A 672 -4.53 35.73 -6.68
C HIS A 672 -3.12 35.50 -7.26
N ALA A 673 -2.65 36.45 -8.08
CA ALA A 673 -1.35 36.33 -8.73
C ALA A 673 -0.20 36.35 -7.72
N THR A 674 -0.25 37.24 -6.72
CA THR A 674 0.79 37.35 -5.69
C THR A 674 0.89 36.08 -4.85
N GLU A 675 -0.23 35.56 -4.34
CA GLU A 675 -0.24 34.37 -3.50
C GLU A 675 0.14 33.11 -4.29
N ALA A 676 -0.35 32.97 -5.52
CA ALA A 676 0.06 31.89 -6.41
C ALA A 676 1.56 31.90 -6.67
N TYR A 677 2.15 33.09 -6.86
CA TYR A 677 3.58 33.22 -7.11
C TYR A 677 4.41 32.78 -5.91
N VAL A 678 4.05 33.16 -4.68
CA VAL A 678 4.84 32.79 -3.49
C VAL A 678 4.45 31.45 -2.86
N SER A 679 3.49 30.73 -3.43
CA SER A 679 2.99 29.47 -2.90
C SER A 679 4.08 28.40 -2.72
N THR A 680 3.88 27.52 -1.73
CA THR A 680 4.67 26.29 -1.52
C THR A 680 4.63 25.34 -2.69
N VAL A 681 3.62 25.44 -3.55
CA VAL A 681 3.45 24.61 -4.76
C VAL A 681 3.57 25.41 -6.06
N ALA A 682 4.09 26.64 -5.99
CA ALA A 682 4.46 27.41 -7.17
C ALA A 682 5.51 26.67 -8.03
N ASN A 683 5.45 26.86 -9.34
CA ASN A 683 6.34 26.28 -10.34
C ASN A 683 6.49 27.23 -11.54
N ASP A 684 7.42 26.92 -12.45
CA ASP A 684 7.77 27.81 -13.57
C ASP A 684 6.55 28.20 -14.46
N PHE A 685 5.58 27.30 -14.62
CA PHE A 685 4.37 27.59 -15.41
C PHE A 685 3.45 28.59 -14.69
N THR A 686 3.22 28.39 -13.39
CA THR A 686 2.41 29.31 -12.59
C THR A 686 3.10 30.65 -12.40
N ASP A 687 4.43 30.62 -12.30
CA ASP A 687 5.26 31.80 -12.06
C ASP A 687 5.21 32.78 -13.23
N GLY A 688 5.33 32.30 -14.47
CA GLY A 688 5.21 33.14 -15.65
C GLY A 688 3.83 33.82 -15.78
N LEU A 689 2.76 33.08 -15.48
CA LEU A 689 1.39 33.60 -15.52
C LEU A 689 1.12 34.63 -14.41
N ALA A 690 1.58 34.33 -13.20
CA ALA A 690 1.41 35.22 -12.06
C ALA A 690 2.14 36.56 -12.26
N LEU A 691 3.40 36.54 -12.67
CA LEU A 691 4.17 37.75 -12.94
C LEU A 691 3.54 38.61 -14.04
N GLN A 692 3.09 37.98 -15.14
CA GLN A 692 2.41 38.69 -16.21
C GLN A 692 1.08 39.30 -15.76
N ALA A 693 0.30 38.59 -14.94
CA ALA A 693 -0.93 39.12 -14.36
C ALA A 693 -0.64 40.33 -13.46
N ILE A 694 0.36 40.24 -12.56
CA ILE A 694 0.77 41.35 -11.68
C ILE A 694 1.13 42.60 -12.51
N LYS A 695 1.95 42.44 -13.54
CA LYS A 695 2.33 43.53 -14.45
C LYS A 695 1.11 44.21 -15.07
N LEU A 696 0.20 43.41 -15.66
CA LEU A 696 -0.99 43.94 -16.32
C LEU A 696 -1.91 44.68 -15.35
N VAL A 697 -2.04 44.19 -14.11
CA VAL A 697 -2.85 44.86 -13.07
C VAL A 697 -2.28 46.24 -12.76
N PHE A 698 -0.97 46.35 -12.50
CA PHE A 698 -0.34 47.65 -12.21
C PHE A 698 -0.40 48.62 -13.38
N GLU A 699 -0.32 48.13 -14.63
CA GLU A 699 -0.39 48.97 -15.83
C GLU A 699 -1.82 49.46 -16.15
N ASN A 700 -2.86 48.70 -15.81
CA ASN A 700 -4.20 48.91 -16.38
C ASN A 700 -5.33 49.12 -15.37
N LEU A 701 -5.22 48.64 -14.12
CA LEU A 701 -6.35 48.65 -13.18
C LEU A 701 -6.87 50.07 -12.91
N GLU A 702 -5.96 51.03 -12.73
CA GLU A 702 -6.34 52.41 -12.44
C GLU A 702 -7.16 53.05 -13.58
N SER A 703 -6.75 52.86 -14.84
CA SER A 703 -7.52 53.33 -15.99
C SER A 703 -8.83 52.56 -16.14
N SER A 704 -8.83 51.24 -15.88
CA SER A 704 -10.04 50.42 -15.95
C SER A 704 -11.11 50.87 -14.96
N VAL A 705 -10.72 51.40 -13.79
CA VAL A 705 -11.65 51.92 -12.78
C VAL A 705 -12.10 53.35 -13.10
N LYS A 706 -11.15 54.24 -13.43
CA LYS A 706 -11.44 55.69 -13.58
C LYS A 706 -12.03 56.04 -14.94
N ASN A 707 -11.50 55.44 -16.00
CA ASN A 707 -11.83 55.78 -17.39
C ASN A 707 -12.73 54.72 -18.05
N ALA A 708 -12.68 53.47 -17.57
CA ALA A 708 -13.39 52.33 -18.14
C ALA A 708 -13.18 52.15 -19.66
N ASP A 709 -11.98 52.49 -20.15
CA ASP A 709 -11.63 52.34 -21.56
C ASP A 709 -11.49 50.86 -21.96
N PHE A 710 -11.70 50.57 -23.25
CA PHE A 710 -11.72 49.20 -23.76
C PHE A 710 -10.40 48.45 -23.52
N VAL A 711 -9.25 49.13 -23.70
CA VAL A 711 -7.94 48.49 -23.60
C VAL A 711 -7.67 48.06 -22.17
N SER A 712 -7.88 48.96 -21.20
CA SER A 712 -7.67 48.61 -19.79
C SER A 712 -8.63 47.51 -19.31
N ARG A 713 -9.88 47.53 -19.76
CA ARG A 713 -10.88 46.47 -19.49
C ARG A 713 -10.44 45.11 -20.03
N GLU A 714 -9.98 45.07 -21.27
CA GLU A 714 -9.45 43.86 -21.90
C GLU A 714 -8.22 43.33 -21.15
N LYS A 715 -7.25 44.19 -20.86
CA LYS A 715 -6.03 43.77 -20.15
C LYS A 715 -6.32 43.26 -18.75
N MET A 716 -7.26 43.88 -18.02
CA MET A 716 -7.72 43.39 -16.72
C MET A 716 -8.46 42.05 -16.82
N HIS A 717 -9.26 41.85 -17.88
CA HIS A 717 -9.95 40.58 -18.11
C HIS A 717 -8.96 39.44 -18.37
N ASN A 718 -7.96 39.69 -19.22
CA ASN A 718 -6.87 38.74 -19.47
C ASN A 718 -6.02 38.49 -18.21
N ALA A 719 -5.74 39.52 -17.41
CA ALA A 719 -5.01 39.38 -16.15
C ALA A 719 -5.74 38.48 -15.15
N SER A 720 -7.07 38.64 -15.04
CA SER A 720 -7.94 37.78 -14.23
C SER A 720 -7.81 36.32 -14.63
N THR A 721 -7.91 36.01 -15.93
CA THR A 721 -7.78 34.64 -16.43
C THR A 721 -6.37 34.08 -16.20
N MET A 722 -5.31 34.85 -16.43
CA MET A 722 -3.93 34.42 -16.16
C MET A 722 -3.69 34.12 -14.67
N ALA A 723 -4.16 34.99 -13.78
CA ALA A 723 -4.11 34.76 -12.35
C ALA A 723 -4.91 33.48 -11.98
N GLY A 724 -6.09 33.32 -12.57
CA GLY A 724 -6.93 32.11 -12.49
C GLY A 724 -6.16 30.83 -12.81
N MET A 725 -5.50 30.78 -13.96
CA MET A 725 -4.69 29.64 -14.40
C MET A 725 -3.51 29.37 -13.45
N ALA A 726 -2.90 30.42 -12.89
CA ALA A 726 -1.82 30.30 -11.92
C ALA A 726 -2.32 29.69 -10.61
N PHE A 727 -3.34 30.27 -9.96
CA PHE A 727 -3.81 29.79 -8.67
C PHE A 727 -4.61 28.47 -8.76
N ALA A 728 -5.15 28.12 -9.93
CA ALA A 728 -5.67 26.78 -10.21
C ALA A 728 -4.61 25.67 -9.97
N ASN A 729 -3.33 26.00 -10.08
CA ASN A 729 -2.22 25.04 -10.00
C ASN A 729 -1.23 25.34 -8.87
N ALA A 730 -1.21 26.58 -8.36
CA ALA A 730 -0.40 26.99 -7.23
C ALA A 730 -1.22 27.22 -5.94
N PHE A 731 -2.56 27.15 -5.99
CA PHE A 731 -3.46 27.52 -4.90
C PHE A 731 -3.24 28.96 -4.41
N LEU A 732 -3.93 29.33 -3.33
CA LEU A 732 -3.93 30.65 -2.72
C LEU A 732 -3.32 30.60 -1.31
N GLY A 733 -3.21 31.73 -0.65
CA GLY A 733 -2.55 31.86 0.65
C GLY A 733 -3.49 32.37 1.75
N ILE A 734 -2.87 32.89 2.80
CA ILE A 734 -3.60 33.31 4.00
C ILE A 734 -4.41 34.60 3.82
N SER A 735 -4.15 35.41 2.79
CA SER A 735 -4.99 36.59 2.49
C SER A 735 -6.41 36.11 2.22
N HIS A 736 -6.55 35.14 1.31
CA HIS A 736 -7.83 34.50 1.02
C HIS A 736 -8.43 33.82 2.25
N SER A 737 -7.64 33.05 2.99
CA SER A 737 -8.14 32.36 4.18
C SER A 737 -8.71 33.32 5.22
N MET A 738 -8.04 34.44 5.51
CA MET A 738 -8.57 35.46 6.41
C MET A 738 -9.77 36.20 5.79
N ALA A 739 -9.71 36.55 4.50
CA ALA A 739 -10.80 37.23 3.81
C ALA A 739 -12.10 36.41 3.78
N HIS A 740 -12.03 35.08 3.60
CA HIS A 740 -13.20 34.20 3.69
C HIS A 740 -13.91 34.31 5.03
N LYS A 741 -13.14 34.33 6.14
CA LYS A 741 -13.72 34.32 7.49
C LYS A 741 -14.23 35.70 7.90
N ILE A 742 -13.48 36.76 7.59
CA ILE A 742 -13.91 38.14 7.82
C ILE A 742 -15.17 38.45 6.99
N GLY A 743 -15.19 38.08 5.71
CA GLY A 743 -16.35 38.24 4.84
C GLY A 743 -17.57 37.45 5.32
N GLY A 744 -17.38 36.21 5.76
CA GLY A 744 -18.45 35.39 6.30
C GLY A 744 -19.07 35.94 7.59
N ARG A 745 -18.26 36.55 8.48
CA ARG A 745 -18.72 37.06 9.78
C ARG A 745 -19.27 38.48 9.72
N PHE A 746 -18.64 39.36 8.94
CA PHE A 746 -18.95 40.80 8.90
C PHE A 746 -19.55 41.28 7.57
N HIS A 747 -19.83 40.36 6.63
CA HIS A 747 -20.43 40.67 5.33
C HIS A 747 -19.64 41.71 4.52
N THR A 748 -18.31 41.71 4.66
CA THR A 748 -17.42 42.55 3.86
C THR A 748 -17.30 42.04 2.42
N VAL A 749 -17.04 42.94 1.47
CA VAL A 749 -16.83 42.59 0.06
C VAL A 749 -15.50 41.84 -0.10
N HIS A 750 -15.54 40.63 -0.66
CA HIS A 750 -14.39 39.71 -0.70
C HIS A 750 -13.10 40.32 -1.29
N GLY A 751 -13.14 40.79 -2.54
CA GLY A 751 -11.97 41.38 -3.21
C GLY A 751 -11.42 42.60 -2.49
N ARG A 752 -12.29 43.39 -1.85
CA ARG A 752 -11.87 44.52 -1.00
C ARG A 752 -11.14 44.06 0.26
N THR A 753 -11.66 43.04 0.94
CA THR A 753 -11.04 42.49 2.14
C THR A 753 -9.67 41.89 1.80
N ASN A 754 -9.55 41.20 0.67
CA ASN A 754 -8.25 40.75 0.14
C ASN A 754 -7.30 41.94 -0.13
N ALA A 755 -7.78 42.99 -0.79
CA ALA A 755 -6.98 44.20 -1.03
C ALA A 755 -6.42 44.81 0.27
N ILE A 756 -7.25 44.91 1.31
CA ILE A 756 -6.86 45.45 2.61
C ILE A 756 -5.80 44.58 3.29
N LEU A 757 -5.93 43.25 3.23
CA LEU A 757 -5.04 42.31 3.91
C LEU A 757 -3.69 42.10 3.18
N LEU A 758 -3.68 42.18 1.85
CA LEU A 758 -2.53 41.78 1.03
C LEU A 758 -1.20 42.47 1.41
N PRO A 759 -1.14 43.81 1.66
CA PRO A 759 0.10 44.46 2.08
C PRO A 759 0.73 43.84 3.34
N TYR A 760 -0.09 43.43 4.30
CA TYR A 760 0.35 42.78 5.55
C TYR A 760 0.84 41.35 5.31
N VAL A 761 0.16 40.62 4.44
CA VAL A 761 0.52 39.25 4.06
C VAL A 761 1.83 39.23 3.27
N ILE A 762 2.07 40.20 2.38
CA ILE A 762 3.35 40.39 1.70
C ILE A 762 4.47 40.58 2.72
N ARG A 763 4.28 41.46 3.71
CA ARG A 763 5.28 41.72 4.75
C ARG A 763 5.53 40.49 5.65
N TYR A 764 4.50 39.69 5.93
CA TYR A 764 4.67 38.39 6.61
C TYR A 764 5.53 37.41 5.83
N ASN A 765 5.11 37.16 4.59
CA ASN A 765 5.68 36.13 3.75
C ASN A 765 7.01 36.59 3.13
N GLY A 766 7.33 37.87 3.20
CA GLY A 766 8.61 38.43 2.77
C GLY A 766 9.70 38.38 3.84
N THR A 767 9.46 37.74 4.98
CA THR A 767 10.47 37.54 6.03
C THR A 767 10.72 36.06 6.28
N ARG A 768 11.99 35.71 6.50
CA ARG A 768 12.38 34.32 6.76
C ARG A 768 11.70 33.79 8.02
N PRO A 769 10.97 32.65 7.94
CA PRO A 769 10.16 32.18 9.05
C PRO A 769 10.96 31.37 10.07
N ALA A 770 10.61 31.48 11.35
CA ALA A 770 11.05 30.52 12.37
C ALA A 770 10.43 29.12 12.16
N LYS A 771 9.23 29.07 11.56
CA LYS A 771 8.50 27.83 11.26
C LYS A 771 8.14 27.75 9.78
N THR A 772 8.78 26.85 9.06
CA THR A 772 8.55 26.64 7.62
C THR A 772 7.26 25.88 7.37
N ALA A 773 6.68 26.06 6.18
CA ALA A 773 5.55 25.27 5.74
C ALA A 773 5.93 23.78 5.64
N THR A 774 4.96 22.91 5.82
CA THR A 774 5.10 21.47 5.60
C THR A 774 4.93 21.18 4.11
N TRP A 775 5.89 20.47 3.50
CA TRP A 775 5.86 20.09 2.08
C TRP A 775 6.01 21.25 1.05
N PRO A 776 7.04 22.11 1.14
CA PRO A 776 7.33 23.01 0.03
C PRO A 776 7.96 22.26 -1.15
N LYS A 777 7.67 22.70 -2.38
CA LYS A 777 8.34 22.26 -3.60
C LYS A 777 9.73 22.85 -3.76
N TYR A 778 10.00 23.97 -3.11
CA TYR A 778 11.33 24.54 -3.03
C TYR A 778 12.19 23.81 -1.99
N ASN A 779 13.52 23.99 -2.10
CA ASN A 779 14.49 23.34 -1.23
C ASN A 779 14.86 24.18 0.00
N TYR A 780 14.68 25.49 -0.11
CA TYR A 780 14.93 26.49 0.92
C TYR A 780 13.92 27.62 0.76
N TYR A 781 13.62 28.33 1.85
CA TYR A 781 12.67 29.44 1.82
C TYR A 781 13.12 30.55 0.87
N LYS A 782 12.22 30.99 -0.03
CA LYS A 782 12.53 31.95 -1.10
C LYS A 782 11.39 32.93 -1.43
N ALA A 783 10.43 33.07 -0.52
CA ALA A 783 9.29 33.97 -0.76
C ALA A 783 9.70 35.45 -0.76
N ASP A 784 10.67 35.80 0.09
CA ASP A 784 11.42 37.06 0.11
C ASP A 784 12.07 37.38 -1.25
N GLU A 785 12.84 36.45 -1.80
CA GLU A 785 13.45 36.58 -3.14
C GLU A 785 12.38 36.74 -4.24
N LYS A 786 11.26 36.01 -4.13
CA LYS A 786 10.14 36.14 -5.06
C LYS A 786 9.49 37.53 -5.00
N TYR A 787 9.28 38.10 -3.82
CA TYR A 787 8.81 39.49 -3.74
C TYR A 787 9.81 40.49 -4.35
N GLN A 788 11.12 40.18 -4.30
CA GLN A 788 12.16 40.95 -5.00
C GLN A 788 12.01 40.88 -6.53
N ASP A 789 11.65 39.72 -7.08
CA ASP A 789 11.38 39.57 -8.51
C ASP A 789 10.18 40.41 -8.95
N ILE A 790 9.11 40.45 -8.14
CA ILE A 790 7.94 41.31 -8.40
C ILE A 790 8.34 42.79 -8.37
N ALA A 791 9.06 43.22 -7.35
CA ALA A 791 9.51 44.60 -7.24
C ALA A 791 10.36 45.02 -8.45
N ARG A 792 11.27 44.15 -8.89
CA ARG A 792 12.10 44.36 -10.09
C ARG A 792 11.25 44.50 -11.35
N LEU A 793 10.26 43.64 -11.53
CA LEU A 793 9.34 43.67 -12.67
C LEU A 793 8.58 44.99 -12.77
N LEU A 794 8.19 45.56 -11.63
CA LEU A 794 7.42 46.79 -11.52
C LEU A 794 8.29 48.06 -11.49
N GLY A 795 9.63 47.92 -11.52
CA GLY A 795 10.55 49.06 -11.39
C GLY A 795 10.56 49.71 -10.00
N LEU A 796 10.19 48.95 -8.96
CA LEU A 796 10.21 49.38 -7.56
C LEU A 796 11.61 49.19 -6.95
N PRO A 797 11.95 49.90 -5.84
CA PRO A 797 13.17 49.64 -5.08
C PRO A 797 13.30 48.15 -4.74
N CYS A 798 14.45 47.56 -5.05
CA CYS A 798 14.65 46.10 -4.94
C CYS A 798 16.12 45.69 -4.77
N SER A 799 16.95 46.53 -4.14
CA SER A 799 18.38 46.24 -3.94
C SER A 799 18.59 45.04 -3.01
N THR A 800 17.70 44.86 -2.02
CA THR A 800 17.62 43.67 -1.16
C THR A 800 16.19 43.11 -1.14
N PRO A 801 15.99 41.83 -0.77
CA PRO A 801 14.66 41.27 -0.57
C PRO A 801 13.82 42.07 0.43
N GLU A 802 14.41 42.54 1.54
CA GLU A 802 13.70 43.31 2.57
C GLU A 802 13.19 44.66 2.04
N GLU A 803 14.03 45.38 1.26
CA GLU A 803 13.64 46.62 0.60
C GLU A 803 12.50 46.36 -0.40
N ALA A 804 12.63 45.31 -1.21
CA ALA A 804 11.62 44.95 -2.20
C ALA A 804 10.27 44.56 -1.58
N VAL A 805 10.27 43.79 -0.50
CA VAL A 805 9.05 43.39 0.23
C VAL A 805 8.33 44.63 0.75
N ALA A 806 9.06 45.57 1.35
CA ALA A 806 8.49 46.82 1.83
C ALA A 806 7.93 47.68 0.68
N ALA A 807 8.72 47.84 -0.40
CA ALA A 807 8.33 48.63 -1.56
C ALA A 807 7.10 48.04 -2.28
N TYR A 808 7.04 46.72 -2.44
CA TYR A 808 5.91 46.05 -3.07
C TYR A 808 4.64 46.16 -2.21
N ALA A 809 4.73 45.91 -0.90
CA ALA A 809 3.59 46.08 0.01
C ALA A 809 3.03 47.51 -0.02
N GLN A 810 3.90 48.53 -0.07
CA GLN A 810 3.49 49.92 -0.20
C GLN A 810 2.82 50.19 -1.55
N ALA A 811 3.40 49.70 -2.66
CA ALA A 811 2.84 49.88 -3.99
C ALA A 811 1.44 49.26 -4.14
N VAL A 812 1.20 48.10 -3.53
CA VAL A 812 -0.13 47.47 -3.44
C VAL A 812 -1.10 48.36 -2.66
N TYR A 813 -0.69 48.89 -1.51
CA TYR A 813 -1.51 49.79 -0.72
C TYR A 813 -1.88 51.07 -1.49
N ASP A 814 -0.89 51.72 -2.11
CA ASP A 814 -1.07 52.96 -2.88
C ASP A 814 -1.96 52.75 -4.10
N LEU A 815 -1.86 51.60 -4.77
CA LEU A 815 -2.74 51.26 -5.88
C LEU A 815 -4.21 51.19 -5.42
N GLY A 816 -4.47 50.53 -4.28
CA GLY A 816 -5.81 50.45 -3.69
C GLY A 816 -6.40 51.84 -3.37
N GLU A 817 -5.60 52.74 -2.80
CA GLU A 817 -6.04 54.13 -2.56
C GLU A 817 -6.31 54.89 -3.87
N ARG A 818 -5.44 54.76 -4.88
CA ARG A 818 -5.58 55.46 -6.17
C ARG A 818 -6.87 55.09 -6.91
N ILE A 819 -7.37 53.87 -6.72
CA ILE A 819 -8.61 53.36 -7.32
C ILE A 819 -9.84 53.52 -6.42
N GLY A 820 -9.70 54.20 -5.27
CA GLY A 820 -10.82 54.60 -4.42
C GLY A 820 -11.21 53.60 -3.33
N ILE A 821 -10.38 52.59 -3.03
CA ILE A 821 -10.63 51.68 -1.90
C ILE A 821 -10.17 52.33 -0.60
N GLN A 822 -11.02 52.29 0.42
CA GLN A 822 -10.62 52.64 1.78
C GLN A 822 -9.87 51.44 2.40
N MET A 823 -8.54 51.52 2.39
CA MET A 823 -7.62 50.41 2.69
C MET A 823 -7.48 50.10 4.21
N ASN A 824 -8.61 49.91 4.91
CA ASN A 824 -8.69 49.43 6.30
C ASN A 824 -10.06 48.81 6.60
N LEU A 825 -10.13 47.92 7.59
CA LEU A 825 -11.38 47.24 7.97
C LEU A 825 -12.35 48.16 8.72
N LYS A 826 -11.85 49.16 9.46
CA LYS A 826 -12.68 50.14 10.19
C LYS A 826 -13.63 50.90 9.25
N ALA A 827 -13.16 51.27 8.07
CA ALA A 827 -13.94 51.96 7.04
C ALA A 827 -15.00 51.07 6.38
N GLN A 828 -14.98 49.75 6.63
CA GLN A 828 -16.00 48.81 6.13
C GLN A 828 -17.18 48.65 7.09
N GLY A 829 -17.27 49.49 8.14
CA GLY A 829 -18.38 49.46 9.10
C GLY A 829 -18.24 48.40 10.19
N ILE A 830 -17.04 47.85 10.40
CA ILE A 830 -16.77 46.86 11.44
C ILE A 830 -16.55 47.56 12.78
N ASP A 831 -17.26 47.14 13.82
CA ASP A 831 -17.06 47.60 15.19
C ASP A 831 -15.72 47.09 15.77
N GLU A 832 -14.96 47.98 16.42
CA GLU A 832 -13.63 47.68 16.94
C GLU A 832 -13.67 46.62 18.03
N LYS A 833 -14.67 46.68 18.90
CA LYS A 833 -14.82 45.76 20.02
C LYS A 833 -15.22 44.38 19.50
N GLU A 834 -16.16 44.32 18.56
CA GLU A 834 -16.56 43.05 17.93
C GLU A 834 -15.39 42.37 17.21
N LEU A 835 -14.58 43.12 16.44
CA LEU A 835 -13.41 42.57 15.76
C LEU A 835 -12.36 42.03 16.74
N LYS A 836 -12.05 42.77 17.81
CA LYS A 836 -11.09 42.32 18.84
C LYS A 836 -11.59 41.10 19.61
N GLU A 837 -12.88 41.00 19.89
CA GLU A 837 -13.48 39.84 20.58
C GLU A 837 -13.39 38.57 19.73
N HIS A 838 -13.47 38.68 18.40
CA HIS A 838 -13.50 37.52 17.48
C HIS A 838 -12.20 37.31 16.69
N SER A 839 -11.17 38.16 16.82
CA SER A 839 -9.94 38.11 16.00
C SER A 839 -9.23 36.76 16.09
N ARG A 840 -9.15 36.19 17.30
CA ARG A 840 -8.57 34.86 17.54
C ARG A 840 -9.38 33.73 16.90
N GLU A 841 -10.71 33.78 16.99
CA GLU A 841 -11.60 32.81 16.35
C GLU A 841 -11.46 32.86 14.82
N LEU A 842 -11.47 34.07 14.25
CA LEU A 842 -11.27 34.28 12.81
C LEU A 842 -9.92 33.73 12.34
N ALA A 843 -8.85 33.93 13.12
CA ALA A 843 -7.53 33.38 12.83
C ALA A 843 -7.50 31.85 12.90
N LEU A 844 -8.19 31.23 13.86
CA LEU A 844 -8.33 29.77 13.94
C LEU A 844 -9.10 29.21 12.75
N LEU A 845 -10.22 29.83 12.40
CA LEU A 845 -11.01 29.44 11.24
C LEU A 845 -10.24 29.65 9.93
N ALA A 846 -9.43 30.70 9.83
CA ALA A 846 -8.55 30.95 8.68
C ALA A 846 -7.44 29.89 8.60
N TYR A 847 -6.85 29.49 9.72
CA TYR A 847 -5.89 28.38 9.77
C TYR A 847 -6.49 27.09 9.22
N GLU A 848 -7.77 26.84 9.52
CA GLU A 848 -8.52 25.68 9.06
C GLU A 848 -8.98 25.74 7.58
N ASP A 849 -8.80 26.88 6.91
CA ASP A 849 -9.22 27.09 5.53
C ASP A 849 -8.32 26.35 4.53
N GLN A 850 -8.89 25.93 3.40
CA GLN A 850 -8.20 25.11 2.40
C GLN A 850 -7.05 25.85 1.68
N CYS A 851 -7.01 27.19 1.73
CA CYS A 851 -5.91 27.97 1.13
C CYS A 851 -4.66 28.02 2.02
N THR A 852 -4.82 28.00 3.35
CA THR A 852 -3.71 28.12 4.32
C THR A 852 -2.54 27.14 4.09
N PRO A 853 -2.76 25.85 3.78
CA PRO A 853 -1.66 24.90 3.57
C PRO A 853 -0.69 25.28 2.44
N ALA A 854 -1.11 26.08 1.47
CA ALA A 854 -0.27 26.47 0.34
C ALA A 854 0.61 27.71 0.63
N ASN A 855 0.39 28.42 1.74
CA ASN A 855 1.15 29.62 2.11
C ASN A 855 2.66 29.32 2.26
N PRO A 856 3.59 30.19 1.78
CA PRO A 856 5.05 29.96 1.79
C PRO A 856 5.66 29.65 3.15
N ARG A 857 4.99 30.00 4.24
CA ARG A 857 5.41 29.66 5.59
C ARG A 857 4.23 29.10 6.37
N LEU A 858 4.50 28.36 7.44
CA LEU A 858 3.42 27.90 8.30
C LEU A 858 2.71 29.11 8.88
N ALA A 859 1.42 29.22 8.58
CA ALA A 859 0.56 30.28 9.05
C ALA A 859 0.29 30.07 10.54
N MET A 860 0.93 30.87 11.38
CA MET A 860 0.70 30.80 12.82
C MET A 860 -0.58 31.58 13.14
N VAL A 861 -1.46 30.99 13.96
CA VAL A 861 -2.73 31.60 14.35
C VAL A 861 -2.52 32.98 14.96
N ASP A 862 -1.57 33.12 15.91
CA ASP A 862 -1.30 34.41 16.56
C ASP A 862 -0.82 35.48 15.56
N HIS A 863 -0.05 35.11 14.54
CA HIS A 863 0.39 36.05 13.50
C HIS A 863 -0.72 36.45 12.51
N MET A 864 -1.72 35.58 12.32
CA MET A 864 -2.92 35.93 11.54
C MET A 864 -3.84 36.83 12.35
N GLN A 865 -4.00 36.55 13.64
CA GLN A 865 -4.71 37.43 14.57
C GLN A 865 -4.11 38.84 14.56
N GLU A 866 -2.79 38.96 14.66
CA GLU A 866 -2.07 40.25 14.55
C GLU A 866 -2.36 40.97 13.23
N ILE A 867 -2.30 40.27 12.09
CA ILE A 867 -2.64 40.88 10.79
C ILE A 867 -4.07 41.43 10.78
N ILE A 868 -5.05 40.65 11.27
CA ILE A 868 -6.46 41.06 11.30
C ILE A 868 -6.64 42.33 12.15
N GLU A 869 -5.97 42.40 13.30
CA GLU A 869 -6.03 43.54 14.22
C GLU A 869 -5.32 44.78 13.65
N ASP A 870 -4.18 44.63 12.98
CA ASP A 870 -3.49 45.74 12.33
C ASP A 870 -4.27 46.29 11.12
N ALA A 871 -4.84 45.38 10.31
CA ALA A 871 -5.67 45.72 9.16
C ALA A 871 -6.92 46.52 9.52
N TYR A 872 -7.36 46.49 10.79
CA TYR A 872 -8.43 47.33 11.29
C TYR A 872 -8.14 48.82 11.17
N TYR A 873 -6.96 49.24 11.62
CA TYR A 873 -6.56 50.66 11.63
C TYR A 873 -6.03 51.12 10.27
N GLY A 874 -5.42 50.21 9.52
CA GLY A 874 -4.91 50.48 8.17
C GLY A 874 -3.41 50.70 8.13
N TYR A 875 -2.86 50.49 6.93
CA TYR A 875 -1.41 50.31 6.73
C TYR A 875 -0.58 51.54 7.12
N LYS A 876 -1.13 52.74 6.94
CA LYS A 876 -0.47 54.01 7.34
C LYS A 876 -0.29 54.14 8.85
N GLU A 877 -1.26 53.67 9.64
CA GLU A 877 -1.23 53.77 11.10
C GLU A 877 -0.49 52.58 11.72
N ARG A 878 -0.82 51.38 11.22
CA ARG A 878 -0.20 50.13 11.63
C ARG A 878 0.16 49.35 10.38
N PRO A 879 1.37 49.48 9.83
CA PRO A 879 1.76 48.76 8.60
C PRO A 879 1.89 47.24 8.80
N GLY A 880 1.82 46.78 10.05
CA GLY A 880 2.09 45.42 10.43
C GLY A 880 3.48 44.94 9.99
N ARG A 881 3.71 43.69 10.30
CA ARG A 881 5.02 43.09 10.57
C ARG A 881 6.00 43.02 9.39
N ILE A 882 7.13 43.73 9.53
CA ILE A 882 8.49 43.23 9.22
C ILE A 882 9.31 43.44 10.51
N LYS A 883 9.65 42.34 11.17
CA LYS A 883 10.74 42.22 12.14
C LYS A 883 11.36 40.84 11.96
#